data_AF-A0A925BZL6-F1
#
_entry.id   AF-A0A925BZL6-F1
#
_cell.length_a   1.000
_cell.length_b   1.000
_cell.length_c   1.000
_cell.angle_alpha   90.00
_cell.angle_beta   90.00
_cell.angle_gamma   90.00
#
_symmetry.space_group_name_H-M   'P 1'
#
loop_
_entity.id
_entity.type
_entity.pdbx_description
1 polymer ?
#
loop_
_entity_poly.entity_id
_entity_poly.type
_entity_poly.pdbx_seq_one_letter_code
_entity_poly.pdbx_strand_id
1 'polypeptide(L)'
;MKIHFYLRFSTKFGQSLAISGNIGALGNNDIKNAVSLTYLNTDFWEGEVEVDPGEAVKIHYNYIFFQEDGTVVMEWDDKKQLDISKSGVDEIQVFDTWCNTGSYENSFYTDPFQQVLLNENRTPYKNKSPKIFTHIFKVKAPLLKKNEVMCLSGTSTVFGYWNPEQLILLSRENGWWTTKLNLPQEDIPLAYKYGVYNMKDKTPVRFETGENRLLHGDAHHKKITILHDGFAYLPNDTWKGAGVSIPVFSLRSKDSFGVGEFADLNLLVDWAKKTGLKLIQILPVNDTTATQTWADSYPYASISAFALHPIYLNLETVAGRKYADLVKPLKKKQKQLNELPEVDYEQVIKFKLATLKELFLVQKQEFLKGEEFQDFFAKNRHWLIPYAAFCYLRDRNGTSNFNQWKLYSSYEKEAIEKYVSPKAKHYDNVALQYFMQYHLHQQLQDAAEYAHRNGVILKGDIPIGIYRYGCDAWVQPELFHFDVQAGAPPDDFAIKGQNWGFPTYNWEQMARNNFEWWHQRFVQMSNYFDAFRIDHILGFFRIWSIPVHSVEGLMGYFIPALPVHIHEFSQNNIWFNYHRYCKPHINEAVLWELFGPNNEKFKPFLNATGNYSYELKKEYATQLQVAEYFRNLEQNDENKNLQQGLFDLIANIILFEHPGSAGQQFHFRISMERSISFRHLDSVIQAQLRDLYINYFYRRQDNFWKNEALKKLSPLKRSTNMLVCGEDLGMVPHCVPEIMKQLGILSLEIQRMPKDPSVTFFHPTSAPYLSVVTPSTHDMSTIRGWWEEDRDAIQNFYNTVLGQWGDAPISCEPWINTAIINQHLGSPAMWSIFQLQDLLGMSEDLRRDNPHEERINVPANVKHYWKYRMHMPLEWLIKEKAFNEELKNHVEASGR
;
A
#
# COMPACT_ATOMS: atom_id res chain seq x y z
N MET A 1 -30.27 24.00 23.74
CA MET A 1 -29.08 24.84 23.47
C MET A 1 -28.98 24.98 21.96
N LYS A 2 -28.66 26.17 21.44
CA LYS A 2 -28.46 26.38 19.99
C LYS A 2 -26.99 26.24 19.63
N ILE A 3 -26.70 25.56 18.52
CA ILE A 3 -25.35 25.47 17.96
C ILE A 3 -25.41 25.96 16.51
N HIS A 4 -24.63 27.01 16.22
CA HIS A 4 -24.44 27.53 14.88
C HIS A 4 -23.07 27.10 14.36
N PHE A 5 -23.05 26.54 13.16
CA PHE A 5 -21.86 26.14 12.45
C PHE A 5 -21.62 27.11 11.30
N TYR A 6 -20.38 27.58 11.17
CA TYR A 6 -19.89 28.40 10.08
C TYR A 6 -18.67 27.72 9.48
N LEU A 7 -18.80 27.13 8.30
CA LEU A 7 -17.71 26.43 7.62
C LEU A 7 -17.06 27.34 6.58
N ARG A 8 -15.75 27.60 6.74
CA ARG A 8 -14.91 28.24 5.72
C ARG A 8 -14.68 27.29 4.55
N PHE A 9 -15.44 27.45 3.48
CA PHE A 9 -15.34 26.64 2.28
C PHE A 9 -16.01 27.31 1.08
N SER A 10 -15.38 27.26 -0.09
CA SER A 10 -15.95 27.79 -1.33
C SER A 10 -16.43 26.66 -2.22
N THR A 11 -17.59 26.85 -2.84
CA THR A 11 -18.20 25.88 -3.76
C THR A 11 -18.40 26.49 -5.14
N LYS A 12 -18.64 25.63 -6.13
CA LYS A 12 -19.14 25.99 -7.45
C LYS A 12 -20.63 25.67 -7.54
N PHE A 13 -21.30 26.22 -8.56
CA PHE A 13 -22.69 25.87 -8.87
C PHE A 13 -22.85 24.35 -8.99
N GLY A 14 -23.95 23.80 -8.45
CA GLY A 14 -24.22 22.36 -8.43
C GLY A 14 -23.60 21.58 -7.26
N GLN A 15 -22.73 22.22 -6.45
CA GLN A 15 -22.14 21.59 -5.27
C GLN A 15 -22.86 22.02 -3.98
N SER A 16 -22.89 21.14 -2.98
CA SER A 16 -23.52 21.43 -1.68
C SER A 16 -22.72 20.86 -0.51
N LEU A 17 -23.04 21.35 0.69
CA LEU A 17 -22.39 20.95 1.94
C LEU A 17 -23.44 20.50 2.96
N ALA A 18 -23.07 19.54 3.78
CA ALA A 18 -23.85 19.11 4.95
C ALA A 18 -22.93 18.83 6.15
N ILE A 19 -23.53 18.70 7.32
CA ILE A 19 -22.89 18.29 8.57
C ILE A 19 -23.59 17.05 9.12
N SER A 20 -22.82 16.07 9.57
CA SER A 20 -23.33 14.90 10.29
C SER A 20 -22.58 14.72 11.60
N GLY A 21 -23.18 14.00 12.55
CA GLY A 21 -22.60 13.80 13.87
C GLY A 21 -23.35 12.78 14.72
N ASN A 22 -22.83 12.51 15.91
CA ASN A 22 -23.24 11.39 16.77
C ASN A 22 -24.56 11.58 17.55
N ILE A 23 -25.34 12.61 17.23
CA ILE A 23 -26.63 12.92 17.88
C ILE A 23 -27.75 12.95 16.84
N GLY A 24 -29.00 12.81 17.28
CA GLY A 24 -30.18 12.81 16.43
C GLY A 24 -30.31 14.11 15.63
N ALA A 25 -30.04 15.25 16.26
CA ALA A 25 -30.05 16.56 15.60
C ALA A 25 -29.01 16.71 14.47
N LEU A 26 -28.01 15.82 14.40
CA LEU A 26 -26.99 15.76 13.34
C LEU A 26 -27.06 14.45 12.53
N GLY A 27 -28.16 13.71 12.63
CA GLY A 27 -28.41 12.52 11.81
C GLY A 27 -27.72 11.22 12.29
N ASN A 28 -27.20 11.15 13.51
CA ASN A 28 -26.61 9.93 14.10
C ASN A 28 -25.50 9.27 13.25
N ASN A 29 -24.62 10.07 12.65
CA ASN A 29 -23.56 9.66 11.71
C ASN A 29 -24.08 9.00 10.41
N ASP A 30 -25.37 9.10 10.11
CA ASP A 30 -25.92 8.70 8.81
C ASP A 30 -25.88 9.88 7.84
N ILE A 31 -25.08 9.75 6.78
CA ILE A 31 -24.95 10.72 5.69
C ILE A 31 -26.32 11.08 5.11
N LYS A 32 -27.26 10.12 5.03
CA LYS A 32 -28.59 10.34 4.47
C LYS A 32 -29.44 11.26 5.32
N ASN A 33 -29.13 11.35 6.61
CA ASN A 33 -29.80 12.21 7.58
C ASN A 33 -28.93 13.41 7.98
N ALA A 34 -27.86 13.70 7.22
CA ALA A 34 -27.00 14.84 7.47
C ALA A 34 -27.77 16.16 7.28
N VAL A 35 -27.43 17.17 8.07
CA VAL A 35 -28.05 18.48 8.04
C VAL A 35 -27.41 19.31 6.94
N SER A 36 -28.18 19.72 5.94
CA SER A 36 -27.70 20.59 4.86
C SER A 36 -27.29 21.96 5.39
N LEU A 37 -26.17 22.47 4.90
CA LEU A 37 -25.72 23.83 5.14
C LEU A 37 -26.29 24.78 4.08
N THR A 38 -26.42 26.05 4.42
CA THR A 38 -26.82 27.14 3.52
C THR A 38 -25.63 28.03 3.20
N TYR A 39 -25.51 28.45 1.94
CA TYR A 39 -24.50 29.43 1.55
C TYR A 39 -24.81 30.77 2.22
N LEU A 40 -23.87 31.29 3.01
CA LEU A 40 -24.03 32.57 3.70
C LEU A 40 -23.38 33.70 2.89
N ASN A 41 -22.10 33.55 2.54
CA ASN A 41 -21.33 34.54 1.80
C ASN A 41 -20.08 33.92 1.14
N THR A 42 -19.20 34.75 0.59
CA THR A 42 -17.99 34.31 -0.14
C THR A 42 -17.06 33.44 0.69
N ASP A 43 -17.09 33.57 2.01
CA ASP A 43 -16.18 32.90 2.93
C ASP A 43 -16.86 31.72 3.65
N PHE A 44 -18.17 31.77 3.90
CA PHE A 44 -18.84 30.84 4.81
C PHE A 44 -20.10 30.18 4.24
N TRP A 45 -20.25 28.92 4.63
CA TRP A 45 -21.53 28.21 4.72
C TRP A 45 -21.98 28.16 6.17
N GLU A 46 -23.29 28.19 6.42
CA GLU A 46 -23.84 28.15 7.76
C GLU A 46 -24.86 27.02 7.96
N GLY A 47 -25.04 26.60 9.21
CA GLY A 47 -26.08 25.67 9.64
C GLY A 47 -26.40 25.84 11.11
N GLU A 48 -27.63 25.56 11.50
CA GLU A 48 -28.11 25.66 12.88
C GLU A 48 -28.73 24.33 13.32
N VAL A 49 -28.43 23.91 14.54
CA VAL A 49 -29.10 22.78 15.19
C VAL A 49 -29.47 23.14 16.63
N GLU A 50 -30.63 22.66 17.05
CA GLU A 50 -31.03 22.68 18.46
C GLU A 50 -30.66 21.34 19.10
N VAL A 51 -29.91 21.40 20.19
CA VAL A 51 -29.45 20.21 20.92
C VAL A 51 -30.03 20.21 22.32
N ASP A 52 -30.55 19.07 22.72
CA ASP A 52 -30.88 18.77 24.11
C ASP A 52 -29.60 18.37 24.85
N PRO A 53 -29.16 19.12 25.89
CA PRO A 53 -28.01 18.75 26.70
C PRO A 53 -28.10 17.35 27.35
N GLY A 54 -29.31 16.78 27.45
CA GLY A 54 -29.53 15.41 27.92
C GLY A 54 -29.17 14.31 26.90
N GLU A 55 -29.07 14.63 25.60
CA GLU A 55 -28.88 13.64 24.52
C GLU A 55 -27.43 13.13 24.44
N ALA A 56 -26.45 14.03 24.51
CA ALA A 56 -25.04 13.68 24.58
C ALA A 56 -24.21 14.82 25.18
N VAL A 57 -23.33 14.49 26.13
CA VAL A 57 -22.44 15.49 26.75
C VAL A 57 -21.33 15.94 25.79
N LYS A 58 -20.93 15.07 24.86
CA LYS A 58 -19.89 15.31 23.86
C LYS A 58 -20.45 15.06 22.47
N ILE A 59 -20.45 16.09 21.63
CA ILE A 59 -20.90 16.02 20.24
C ILE A 59 -19.68 15.90 19.34
N HIS A 60 -19.61 14.83 18.56
CA HIS A 60 -18.67 14.67 17.46
C HIS A 60 -19.40 14.94 16.16
N TYR A 61 -18.74 15.62 15.22
CA TYR A 61 -19.33 15.99 13.96
C TYR A 61 -18.29 16.09 12.86
N ASN A 62 -18.74 15.96 11.62
CA ASN A 62 -17.94 16.07 10.41
C ASN A 62 -18.73 16.70 9.27
N TYR A 63 -18.04 17.46 8.43
CA TYR A 63 -18.61 18.00 7.21
C TYR A 63 -18.54 17.03 6.03
N ILE A 64 -19.53 17.15 5.15
CA ILE A 64 -19.74 16.33 3.96
C ILE A 64 -19.92 17.28 2.78
N PHE A 65 -19.16 17.06 1.73
CA PHE A 65 -19.18 17.81 0.49
C PHE A 65 -19.73 16.94 -0.64
N PHE A 66 -20.79 17.43 -1.28
CA PHE A 66 -21.43 16.78 -2.42
C PHE A 66 -21.02 17.49 -3.70
N GLN A 67 -20.44 16.74 -4.62
CA GLN A 67 -20.10 17.23 -5.96
C GLN A 67 -21.30 17.12 -6.92
N GLU A 68 -21.22 17.87 -8.02
CA GLU A 68 -22.24 17.90 -9.07
C GLU A 68 -22.48 16.52 -9.71
N ASP A 69 -21.44 15.69 -9.80
CA ASP A 69 -21.50 14.34 -10.36
C ASP A 69 -22.02 13.27 -9.38
N GLY A 70 -22.44 13.69 -8.18
CA GLY A 70 -22.91 12.81 -7.11
C GLY A 70 -21.79 12.23 -6.23
N THR A 71 -20.52 12.58 -6.47
CA THR A 71 -19.39 12.16 -5.62
C THR A 71 -19.51 12.80 -4.25
N VAL A 72 -19.36 11.98 -3.20
CA VAL A 72 -19.38 12.42 -1.80
C VAL A 72 -17.96 12.44 -1.25
N VAL A 73 -17.52 13.59 -0.76
CA VAL A 73 -16.23 13.76 -0.09
C VAL A 73 -16.50 14.16 1.36
N MET A 74 -15.92 13.43 2.29
CA MET A 74 -16.00 13.79 3.71
C MET A 74 -14.69 14.44 4.14
N GLU A 75 -14.77 15.44 5.03
CA GLU A 75 -13.56 16.07 5.58
C GLU A 75 -12.71 15.10 6.42
N TRP A 76 -11.42 15.40 6.55
CA TRP A 76 -10.47 14.59 7.31
C TRP A 76 -10.17 15.20 8.68
N ASP A 77 -11.13 15.13 9.60
CA ASP A 77 -10.91 15.55 10.99
C ASP A 77 -11.77 14.74 11.96
N ASP A 78 -11.20 13.71 12.56
CA ASP A 78 -11.85 12.87 13.57
C ASP A 78 -11.87 13.50 14.98
N LYS A 79 -11.25 14.68 15.14
CA LYS A 79 -11.05 15.34 16.45
C LYS A 79 -11.98 16.52 16.69
N LYS A 80 -12.89 16.83 15.76
CA LYS A 80 -13.92 17.84 15.94
C LYS A 80 -14.94 17.37 16.97
N GLN A 81 -14.86 18.00 18.14
CA GLN A 81 -15.71 17.67 19.28
C GLN A 81 -16.13 18.94 20.02
N LEU A 82 -17.41 19.00 20.39
CA LEU A 82 -17.99 19.99 21.29
C LEU A 82 -18.28 19.34 22.64
N ASP A 83 -18.02 20.07 23.72
CA ASP A 83 -18.38 19.68 25.08
C ASP A 83 -19.46 20.65 25.57
N ILE A 84 -20.68 20.13 25.74
CA ILE A 84 -21.84 20.90 26.16
C ILE A 84 -22.19 20.70 27.64
N SER A 85 -21.33 20.03 28.41
CA SER A 85 -21.51 19.77 29.86
C SER A 85 -21.64 21.03 30.72
N LYS A 86 -21.18 22.18 30.21
CA LYS A 86 -21.21 23.45 30.94
C LYS A 86 -22.57 24.13 30.77
N SER A 87 -23.50 23.75 31.63
CA SER A 87 -24.94 24.08 31.66
C SER A 87 -25.33 25.57 31.82
N GLY A 88 -24.45 26.53 31.51
CA GLY A 88 -24.70 27.98 31.62
C GLY A 88 -24.65 28.75 30.29
N VAL A 89 -24.57 28.04 29.16
CA VAL A 89 -24.43 28.59 27.81
C VAL A 89 -25.70 28.29 27.04
N ASP A 90 -26.32 29.31 26.46
CA ASP A 90 -27.56 29.18 25.69
C ASP A 90 -27.25 28.94 24.19
N GLU A 91 -26.10 29.45 23.72
CA GLU A 91 -25.66 29.44 22.32
C GLU A 91 -24.17 29.12 22.16
N ILE A 92 -23.82 28.25 21.21
CA ILE A 92 -22.44 28.00 20.75
C ILE A 92 -22.34 28.36 19.26
N GLN A 93 -21.32 29.13 18.90
CA GLN A 93 -20.94 29.35 17.51
C GLN A 93 -19.63 28.65 17.22
N VAL A 94 -19.55 27.95 16.10
CA VAL A 94 -18.37 27.20 15.69
C VAL A 94 -17.96 27.66 14.30
N PHE A 95 -16.78 28.28 14.21
CA PHE A 95 -16.15 28.70 12.98
C PHE A 95 -15.11 27.66 12.59
N ASP A 96 -15.48 26.80 11.65
CA ASP A 96 -14.70 25.68 11.19
C ASP A 96 -13.97 25.98 9.89
N THR A 97 -12.82 25.33 9.73
CA THR A 97 -12.10 25.27 8.47
C THR A 97 -12.18 23.85 7.94
N TRP A 98 -12.44 23.69 6.63
CA TRP A 98 -12.46 22.38 5.99
C TRP A 98 -11.06 21.74 6.03
N CYS A 99 -10.97 20.50 6.50
CA CYS A 99 -9.72 19.74 6.50
C CYS A 99 -9.68 18.78 5.29
N ASN A 100 -8.86 19.12 4.29
CA ASN A 100 -8.65 18.25 3.15
C ASN A 100 -7.86 17.00 3.55
N THR A 101 -8.34 15.80 3.18
CA THR A 101 -7.62 14.54 3.43
C THR A 101 -6.17 14.60 2.94
N GLY A 102 -5.96 15.12 1.72
CA GLY A 102 -4.67 15.25 1.05
C GLY A 102 -3.73 16.34 1.58
N SER A 103 -4.12 17.10 2.61
CA SER A 103 -3.20 18.04 3.27
C SER A 103 -2.03 17.25 3.86
N TYR A 104 -0.81 17.58 3.45
CA TYR A 104 0.39 16.85 3.88
C TYR A 104 0.60 16.96 5.40
N GLU A 105 0.04 17.97 6.06
CA GLU A 105 0.00 18.09 7.52
C GLU A 105 -0.65 16.88 8.19
N ASN A 106 -1.67 16.28 7.57
CA ASN A 106 -2.37 15.12 8.11
C ASN A 106 -1.47 13.90 8.24
N SER A 107 -0.45 13.77 7.38
CA SER A 107 0.53 12.68 7.48
C SER A 107 1.22 12.69 8.84
N PHE A 108 1.50 13.86 9.42
CA PHE A 108 2.13 13.92 10.74
C PHE A 108 1.21 13.56 11.90
N TYR A 109 -0.11 13.48 11.67
CA TYR A 109 -1.08 13.01 12.67
C TYR A 109 -1.30 11.50 12.64
N THR A 110 -0.63 10.78 11.73
CA THR A 110 -0.58 9.31 11.69
C THR A 110 0.32 8.74 12.79
N ASP A 111 0.15 7.44 13.08
CA ASP A 111 0.88 6.72 14.12
C ASP A 111 2.41 6.80 14.04
N PRO A 112 3.07 6.64 12.86
CA PRO A 112 4.54 6.70 12.79
C PRO A 112 5.10 8.01 13.32
N PHE A 113 4.40 9.12 13.09
CA PHE A 113 4.83 10.42 13.56
C PHE A 113 4.42 10.69 15.00
N GLN A 114 3.17 10.40 15.35
CA GLN A 114 2.63 10.72 16.67
C GLN A 114 3.20 9.85 17.79
N GLN A 115 3.49 8.58 17.50
CA GLN A 115 3.96 7.62 18.51
C GLN A 115 5.49 7.51 18.52
N VAL A 116 6.15 7.66 17.37
CA VAL A 116 7.59 7.38 17.22
C VAL A 116 8.39 8.63 16.86
N LEU A 117 8.26 9.16 15.64
CA LEU A 117 9.22 10.10 15.06
C LEU A 117 9.15 11.52 15.64
N LEU A 118 7.98 12.00 16.07
CA LEU A 118 7.77 13.34 16.63
C LEU A 118 7.40 13.31 18.12
N ASN A 119 7.40 12.13 18.75
CA ASN A 119 6.98 12.00 20.14
C ASN A 119 7.90 12.79 21.09
N GLU A 120 9.21 12.80 20.83
CA GLU A 120 10.19 13.57 21.61
C GLU A 120 10.06 15.09 21.47
N ASN A 121 9.40 15.57 20.43
CA ASN A 121 9.15 17.00 20.20
C ASN A 121 7.96 17.54 20.99
N ARG A 122 7.21 16.67 21.69
CA ARG A 122 6.05 17.09 22.49
C ARG A 122 6.49 17.87 23.73
N THR A 123 6.28 19.18 23.70
CA THR A 123 6.50 20.06 24.85
C THR A 123 5.28 20.04 25.78
N PRO A 124 5.39 19.54 27.02
CA PRO A 124 4.30 19.60 27.98
C PRO A 124 4.11 21.05 28.44
N TYR A 125 2.96 21.63 28.10
CA TYR A 125 2.55 22.94 28.59
C TYR A 125 1.05 22.95 28.83
N LYS A 126 0.65 23.50 29.98
CA LYS A 126 -0.75 23.66 30.36
C LYS A 126 -0.99 25.12 30.72
N ASN A 127 -1.78 25.80 29.90
CA ASN A 127 -2.15 27.18 30.16
C ASN A 127 -3.20 27.23 31.30
N LYS A 128 -3.17 28.30 32.10
CA LYS A 128 -4.25 28.60 33.06
C LYS A 128 -5.45 29.11 32.28
N SER A 129 -6.43 28.23 32.05
CA SER A 129 -7.70 28.65 31.43
C SER A 129 -8.48 29.56 32.37
N PRO A 130 -9.02 30.69 31.90
CA PRO A 130 -9.92 31.51 32.69
C PRO A 130 -11.20 30.74 33.03
N LYS A 131 -11.78 31.01 34.20
CA LYS A 131 -13.05 30.38 34.63
C LYS A 131 -14.24 30.81 33.76
N ILE A 132 -14.21 32.08 33.32
CA ILE A 132 -15.19 32.70 32.43
C ILE A 132 -14.47 33.03 31.13
N PHE A 133 -15.04 32.61 30.00
CA PHE A 133 -14.50 32.88 28.67
C PHE A 133 -15.65 32.98 27.68
N THR A 134 -15.42 33.74 26.61
CA THR A 134 -16.35 33.89 25.48
C THR A 134 -15.84 33.20 24.23
N HIS A 135 -14.52 32.97 24.13
CA HIS A 135 -13.88 32.43 22.93
C HIS A 135 -12.93 31.27 23.23
N ILE A 136 -12.91 30.29 22.33
CA ILE A 136 -11.93 29.18 22.31
C ILE A 136 -11.22 29.19 20.96
N PHE A 137 -9.90 29.38 20.97
CA PHE A 137 -9.06 29.33 19.78
C PHE A 137 -8.41 27.96 19.69
N LYS A 138 -8.52 27.29 18.53
CA LYS A 138 -7.88 26.00 18.25
C LYS A 138 -7.15 26.02 16.91
N VAL A 139 -5.91 25.54 16.91
CA VAL A 139 -5.09 25.39 15.69
C VAL A 139 -4.23 24.12 15.73
N LYS A 140 -3.95 23.54 14.57
CA LYS A 140 -3.03 22.41 14.38
C LYS A 140 -1.64 22.91 13.97
N ALA A 141 -0.61 22.33 14.55
CA ALA A 141 0.80 22.62 14.23
C ALA A 141 1.63 21.35 14.47
N PRO A 142 1.78 20.48 13.46
CA PRO A 142 2.35 19.15 13.64
C PRO A 142 3.88 19.15 13.85
N LEU A 143 4.60 20.07 13.21
CA LEU A 143 6.07 20.06 13.11
C LEU A 143 6.77 21.06 14.04
N LEU A 144 6.22 21.28 15.24
CA LEU A 144 6.94 22.05 16.26
C LEU A 144 8.15 21.25 16.77
N LYS A 145 9.25 21.95 17.06
CA LYS A 145 10.46 21.35 17.64
C LYS A 145 10.30 21.17 19.15
N LYS A 146 11.20 20.40 19.75
CA LYS A 146 11.30 20.26 21.20
C LYS A 146 11.41 21.62 21.90
N ASN A 147 10.63 21.80 22.97
CA ASN A 147 10.45 23.04 23.74
C ASN A 147 9.65 24.14 23.04
N GLU A 148 9.19 23.94 21.81
CA GLU A 148 8.30 24.89 21.15
C GLU A 148 6.84 24.64 21.52
N VAL A 149 6.09 25.72 21.66
CA VAL A 149 4.63 25.74 21.84
C VAL A 149 4.02 26.77 20.90
N MET A 150 2.72 26.64 20.60
CA MET A 150 2.02 27.70 19.87
C MET A 150 1.74 28.90 20.77
N CYS A 151 1.81 30.09 20.20
CA CYS A 151 1.38 31.32 20.83
C CYS A 151 0.39 32.08 19.93
N LEU A 152 -0.24 33.12 20.48
CA LEU A 152 -1.25 33.95 19.83
C LEU A 152 -1.02 35.41 20.22
N SER A 153 -1.15 36.31 19.24
CA SER A 153 -1.15 37.77 19.43
C SER A 153 -2.02 38.44 18.37
N GLY A 154 -2.31 39.72 18.54
CA GLY A 154 -3.36 40.40 17.79
C GLY A 154 -3.66 41.82 18.28
N THR A 155 -4.70 42.43 17.70
CA THR A 155 -5.13 43.81 17.92
C THR A 155 -6.15 43.95 19.05
N SER A 156 -5.75 43.73 20.30
CA SER A 156 -6.53 44.15 21.48
C SER A 156 -5.67 44.17 22.74
N THR A 157 -6.22 44.70 23.82
CA THR A 157 -5.61 44.60 25.16
C THR A 157 -5.42 43.14 25.60
N VAL A 158 -6.38 42.25 25.28
CA VAL A 158 -6.28 40.81 25.59
C VAL A 158 -5.19 40.14 24.77
N PHE A 159 -5.03 40.51 23.49
CA PHE A 159 -4.02 39.96 22.60
C PHE A 159 -2.63 40.61 22.71
N GLY A 160 -2.50 41.66 23.54
CA GLY A 160 -1.23 42.34 23.81
C GLY A 160 -0.75 43.29 22.70
N TYR A 161 -1.61 43.72 21.77
CA TYR A 161 -1.28 44.63 20.66
C TYR A 161 0.02 44.26 19.89
N TRP A 162 0.18 42.99 19.53
CA TRP A 162 1.37 42.47 18.84
C TRP A 162 2.68 42.58 19.64
N ASN A 163 2.62 42.88 20.94
CA ASN A 163 3.80 42.95 21.80
C ASN A 163 4.38 41.54 22.02
N PRO A 164 5.64 41.27 21.61
CA PRO A 164 6.28 39.97 21.79
C PRO A 164 6.49 39.55 23.25
N GLU A 165 6.39 40.48 24.20
CA GLU A 165 6.45 40.21 25.64
C GLU A 165 5.10 39.80 26.25
N GLN A 166 4.00 39.96 25.52
CA GLN A 166 2.62 39.73 25.99
C GLN A 166 1.89 38.63 25.18
N LEU A 167 2.64 37.62 24.74
CA LEU A 167 2.10 36.53 23.94
C LEU A 167 1.23 35.57 24.78
N ILE A 168 0.09 35.16 24.23
CA ILE A 168 -0.75 34.13 24.84
C ILE A 168 -0.24 32.76 24.40
N LEU A 169 0.22 31.94 25.33
CA LEU A 169 0.65 30.57 25.01
C LEU A 169 -0.54 29.60 24.99
N LEU A 170 -0.51 28.66 24.04
CA LEU A 170 -1.55 27.66 23.86
C LEU A 170 -1.10 26.33 24.47
N SER A 171 -2.04 25.55 24.98
CA SER A 171 -1.81 24.19 25.47
C SER A 171 -2.47 23.15 24.59
N ARG A 172 -1.92 21.93 24.54
CA ARG A 172 -2.51 20.85 23.75
C ARG A 172 -3.76 20.28 24.43
N GLU A 173 -4.87 20.20 23.69
CA GLU A 173 -6.14 19.60 24.10
C GLU A 173 -6.73 18.83 22.90
N ASN A 174 -6.93 17.51 23.03
CA ASN A 174 -7.47 16.64 21.98
C ASN A 174 -6.80 16.77 20.59
N GLY A 175 -5.46 16.88 20.54
CA GLY A 175 -4.71 17.02 19.27
C GLY A 175 -4.65 18.44 18.69
N TRP A 176 -5.28 19.42 19.34
CA TRP A 176 -5.26 20.83 18.99
C TRP A 176 -4.40 21.63 19.96
N TRP A 177 -3.77 22.70 19.48
CA TRP A 177 -3.28 23.77 20.34
C TRP A 177 -4.43 24.71 20.66
N THR A 178 -4.74 24.86 21.94
CA THR A 178 -5.96 25.51 22.41
C THR A 178 -5.66 26.59 23.44
N THR A 179 -6.37 27.72 23.35
CA THR A 179 -6.48 28.71 24.43
C THR A 179 -7.91 29.22 24.55
N LYS A 180 -8.28 29.66 25.76
CA LYS A 180 -9.62 30.17 26.10
C LYS A 180 -9.48 31.61 26.54
N LEU A 181 -10.24 32.51 25.92
CA LEU A 181 -10.12 33.96 26.14
C LEU A 181 -11.48 34.58 26.43
N ASN A 182 -11.47 35.63 27.25
CA ASN A 182 -12.62 36.50 27.46
C ASN A 182 -12.39 37.81 26.71
N LEU A 183 -12.97 37.93 25.52
CA LEU A 183 -12.82 39.11 24.66
C LEU A 183 -13.90 40.17 25.00
N PRO A 184 -13.60 41.48 24.84
CA PRO A 184 -14.56 42.56 25.07
C PRO A 184 -15.63 42.62 23.95
N GLN A 185 -16.77 43.28 24.23
CA GLN A 185 -17.91 43.36 23.30
C GLN A 185 -17.71 44.29 22.10
N GLU A 186 -16.83 45.28 22.20
CA GLU A 186 -16.88 46.47 21.32
C GLU A 186 -15.73 46.58 20.28
N ASP A 187 -14.84 45.58 20.14
CA ASP A 187 -13.58 45.72 19.40
C ASP A 187 -13.47 44.90 18.09
N ILE A 188 -14.55 44.73 17.31
CA ILE A 188 -14.56 43.83 16.13
C ILE A 188 -14.49 44.62 14.80
N PRO A 189 -13.73 44.15 13.78
CA PRO A 189 -12.99 42.90 13.75
C PRO A 189 -11.63 42.95 14.45
N LEU A 190 -11.30 41.86 15.17
CA LEU A 190 -9.99 41.68 15.78
C LEU A 190 -9.07 40.92 14.82
N ALA A 191 -7.92 41.52 14.51
CA ALA A 191 -6.86 40.86 13.77
C ALA A 191 -5.97 40.07 14.74
N TYR A 192 -5.63 38.82 14.39
CA TYR A 192 -4.74 37.97 15.18
C TYR A 192 -3.91 37.04 14.29
N LYS A 193 -2.81 36.53 14.86
CA LYS A 193 -1.99 35.46 14.26
C LYS A 193 -1.50 34.49 15.31
N TYR A 194 -1.37 33.24 14.87
CA TYR A 194 -0.61 32.25 15.61
C TYR A 194 0.88 32.43 15.40
N GLY A 195 1.67 32.01 16.38
CA GLY A 195 3.13 31.98 16.30
C GLY A 195 3.71 30.81 17.08
N VAL A 196 5.03 30.74 17.10
CA VAL A 196 5.80 29.72 17.81
C VAL A 196 6.62 30.41 18.88
N TYR A 197 6.59 29.87 20.10
CA TYR A 197 7.35 30.34 21.25
C TYR A 197 8.22 29.22 21.81
N ASN A 198 9.48 29.53 22.11
CA ASN A 198 10.41 28.57 22.69
C ASN A 198 10.42 28.73 24.22
N MET A 199 9.99 27.68 24.92
CA MET A 199 9.87 27.66 26.38
C MET A 199 11.21 27.61 27.11
N LYS A 200 12.27 27.13 26.46
CA LYS A 200 13.61 27.04 27.04
C LYS A 200 14.30 28.40 26.99
N ASP A 201 14.29 29.03 25.82
CA ASP A 201 14.97 30.31 25.59
C ASP A 201 14.10 31.50 26.02
N LYS A 202 12.81 31.26 26.25
CA LYS A 202 11.78 32.25 26.63
C LYS A 202 11.62 33.36 25.60
N THR A 203 11.74 33.01 24.32
CA THR A 203 11.65 33.95 23.21
C THR A 203 10.61 33.53 22.17
N PRO A 204 9.93 34.49 21.52
CA PRO A 204 9.21 34.21 20.29
C PRO A 204 10.19 33.75 19.21
N VAL A 205 9.76 32.78 18.41
CA VAL A 205 10.55 32.21 17.30
C VAL A 205 10.10 32.83 15.98
N ARG A 206 8.78 32.78 15.70
CA ARG A 206 8.17 33.30 14.46
C ARG A 206 6.66 33.40 14.60
N PHE A 207 6.03 34.25 13.79
CA PHE A 207 4.58 34.17 13.52
C PHE A 207 4.32 33.30 12.28
N GLU A 208 3.09 32.83 12.14
CA GLU A 208 2.62 32.19 10.92
C GLU A 208 2.65 33.16 9.72
N THR A 209 2.82 32.62 8.52
CA THR A 209 2.84 33.39 7.26
C THR A 209 1.43 33.73 6.78
N GLY A 210 1.30 34.62 5.78
CA GLY A 210 0.02 35.03 5.21
C GLY A 210 -0.56 36.27 5.88
N GLU A 211 -1.80 36.61 5.53
CA GLU A 211 -2.53 37.74 6.10
C GLU A 211 -2.92 37.51 7.57
N ASN A 212 -3.27 38.58 8.28
CA ASN A 212 -3.82 38.44 9.63
C ASN A 212 -5.19 37.74 9.56
N ARG A 213 -5.44 36.81 10.49
CA ARG A 213 -6.77 36.22 10.65
C ARG A 213 -7.69 37.26 11.28
N LEU A 214 -8.95 37.29 10.86
CA LEU A 214 -9.94 38.25 11.35
C LEU A 214 -11.03 37.52 12.13
N LEU A 215 -11.38 38.06 13.30
CA LEU A 215 -12.50 37.62 14.11
C LEU A 215 -13.64 38.64 13.98
N HIS A 216 -14.81 38.20 13.50
CA HIS A 216 -15.96 39.03 13.15
C HIS A 216 -17.18 38.88 14.09
N GLY A 217 -17.04 38.27 15.27
CA GLY A 217 -18.18 37.91 16.15
C GLY A 217 -18.10 38.45 17.57
N ASP A 218 -19.23 38.98 18.06
CA ASP A 218 -19.38 39.73 19.31
C ASP A 218 -19.32 38.85 20.57
N ALA A 219 -18.74 39.37 21.65
CA ALA A 219 -18.59 38.66 22.92
C ALA A 219 -19.82 38.78 23.83
N HIS A 220 -20.85 37.95 23.64
CA HIS A 220 -22.07 38.00 24.48
C HIS A 220 -22.03 37.12 25.74
N HIS A 221 -22.77 37.52 26.77
CA HIS A 221 -22.99 36.70 27.97
C HIS A 221 -23.80 35.45 27.60
N LYS A 222 -23.38 34.27 28.09
CA LYS A 222 -23.96 32.93 27.78
C LYS A 222 -23.79 32.44 26.33
N LYS A 223 -22.90 33.07 25.57
CA LYS A 223 -22.51 32.64 24.23
C LYS A 223 -21.05 32.23 24.23
N ILE A 224 -20.72 31.12 23.56
CA ILE A 224 -19.33 30.70 23.34
C ILE A 224 -19.04 30.62 21.85
N THR A 225 -17.98 31.28 21.41
CA THR A 225 -17.44 31.18 20.06
C THR A 225 -16.22 30.26 20.03
N ILE A 226 -16.22 29.27 19.15
CA ILE A 226 -15.13 28.32 18.97
C ILE A 226 -14.55 28.53 17.57
N LEU A 227 -13.26 28.81 17.49
CA LEU A 227 -12.51 28.98 16.25
C LEU A 227 -11.66 27.73 16.03
N HIS A 228 -11.99 26.95 15.01
CA HIS A 228 -11.17 25.86 14.50
C HIS A 228 -10.45 26.33 13.24
N ASP A 229 -9.26 26.88 13.42
CA ASP A 229 -8.49 27.59 12.38
C ASP A 229 -7.70 26.67 11.45
N GLY A 230 -7.96 25.36 11.49
CA GLY A 230 -7.25 24.35 10.70
C GLY A 230 -5.78 24.27 11.11
N PHE A 231 -4.88 24.31 10.12
CA PHE A 231 -3.43 24.34 10.33
C PHE A 231 -2.90 25.76 10.45
N ALA A 232 -1.94 25.97 11.35
CA ALA A 232 -1.14 27.18 11.37
C ALA A 232 -0.30 27.24 10.09
N TYR A 233 -0.18 28.43 9.48
CA TYR A 233 0.60 28.64 8.26
C TYR A 233 2.10 28.65 8.57
N LEU A 234 2.64 27.46 8.80
CA LEU A 234 4.02 27.14 9.10
C LEU A 234 4.61 26.30 7.94
N PRO A 235 5.94 26.21 7.80
CA PRO A 235 6.57 25.39 6.76
C PRO A 235 6.42 23.90 7.09
N ASN A 236 5.24 23.38 6.80
CA ASN A 236 4.79 22.06 7.23
C ASN A 236 5.28 20.94 6.28
N ASP A 237 6.05 21.26 5.25
CA ASP A 237 6.62 20.39 4.21
C ASP A 237 8.14 20.19 4.37
N THR A 238 8.66 20.42 5.58
CA THR A 238 10.10 20.47 5.86
C THR A 238 10.66 19.19 6.44
N TRP A 239 9.81 18.28 6.92
CA TRP A 239 10.26 17.02 7.51
C TRP A 239 10.59 16.01 6.40
N LYS A 240 11.76 15.41 6.45
CA LYS A 240 12.18 14.37 5.51
C LYS A 240 12.85 13.25 6.29
N GLY A 241 12.72 12.02 5.83
CA GLY A 241 13.37 10.86 6.43
C GLY A 241 14.01 9.94 5.38
N ALA A 242 14.95 9.11 5.82
CA ALA A 242 15.56 8.05 5.01
C ALA A 242 15.29 6.67 5.62
N GLY A 243 15.24 5.64 4.79
CA GLY A 243 15.01 4.26 5.22
C GLY A 243 15.73 3.21 4.38
N VAL A 244 15.77 1.99 4.90
CA VAL A 244 16.29 0.80 4.21
C VAL A 244 15.17 -0.19 3.92
N SER A 245 15.23 -0.86 2.78
CA SER A 245 14.34 -1.95 2.40
C SER A 245 15.12 -3.26 2.24
N ILE A 246 14.62 -4.31 2.89
CA ILE A 246 15.15 -5.67 2.76
C ILE A 246 14.08 -6.70 3.19
N PRO A 247 13.96 -7.87 2.53
CA PRO A 247 13.08 -8.92 3.01
C PRO A 247 13.59 -9.52 4.32
N VAL A 248 12.70 -9.88 5.24
CA VAL A 248 13.11 -10.51 6.52
C VAL A 248 13.90 -11.79 6.26
N PHE A 249 13.49 -12.62 5.30
CA PHE A 249 14.16 -13.89 5.00
C PHE A 249 15.64 -13.69 4.58
N SER A 250 15.98 -12.52 4.07
CA SER A 250 17.33 -12.20 3.59
C SER A 250 18.30 -11.81 4.70
N LEU A 251 17.80 -11.46 5.90
CA LEU A 251 18.66 -11.07 7.01
C LEU A 251 19.60 -12.22 7.39
N ARG A 252 20.79 -11.85 7.86
CA ARG A 252 21.77 -12.78 8.41
C ARG A 252 22.21 -12.25 9.77
N SER A 253 22.06 -13.06 10.80
CA SER A 253 22.78 -12.93 12.08
C SER A 253 23.57 -14.20 12.35
N LYS A 254 24.38 -14.18 13.41
CA LYS A 254 25.08 -15.39 13.88
C LYS A 254 24.12 -16.43 14.46
N ASP A 255 22.99 -15.97 14.97
CA ASP A 255 22.00 -16.77 15.71
C ASP A 255 20.78 -17.17 14.86
N SER A 256 20.65 -16.64 13.62
CA SER A 256 19.64 -17.07 12.65
C SER A 256 19.66 -18.58 12.41
N PHE A 257 18.58 -19.18 11.91
CA PHE A 257 18.55 -20.59 11.49
C PHE A 257 18.55 -20.75 9.96
N GLY A 258 19.57 -20.23 9.27
CA GLY A 258 19.70 -20.31 7.81
C GLY A 258 18.84 -19.34 7.01
N VAL A 259 18.02 -18.54 7.70
CA VAL A 259 17.09 -17.55 7.17
C VAL A 259 16.99 -16.42 8.18
N GLY A 260 16.71 -15.20 7.74
CA GLY A 260 16.41 -14.11 8.67
C GLY A 260 15.06 -14.31 9.37
N GLU A 261 15.03 -13.95 10.66
CA GLU A 261 13.92 -14.16 11.59
C GLU A 261 13.46 -12.83 12.19
N PHE A 262 12.28 -12.77 12.82
CA PHE A 262 11.80 -11.53 13.45
C PHE A 262 12.75 -11.02 14.54
N ALA A 263 13.41 -11.93 15.27
CA ALA A 263 14.42 -11.58 16.27
C ALA A 263 15.63 -10.83 15.66
N ASP A 264 15.95 -11.06 14.39
CA ASP A 264 17.08 -10.42 13.69
C ASP A 264 16.79 -8.94 13.36
N LEU A 265 15.52 -8.52 13.34
CA LEU A 265 15.13 -7.13 13.07
C LEU A 265 15.73 -6.15 14.09
N ASN A 266 15.96 -6.58 15.34
CA ASN A 266 16.59 -5.74 16.35
C ASN A 266 18.01 -5.31 15.94
N LEU A 267 18.78 -6.20 15.30
CA LEU A 267 20.11 -5.86 14.78
C LEU A 267 20.02 -4.89 13.60
N LEU A 268 19.00 -5.01 12.76
CA LEU A 268 18.76 -4.07 11.67
C LEU A 268 18.33 -2.69 12.21
N VAL A 269 17.53 -2.64 13.28
CA VAL A 269 17.18 -1.42 14.01
C VAL A 269 18.43 -0.74 14.59
N ASP A 270 19.31 -1.51 15.24
CA ASP A 270 20.57 -0.99 15.76
C ASP A 270 21.42 -0.35 14.67
N TRP A 271 21.51 -1.01 13.51
CA TRP A 271 22.22 -0.48 12.36
C TRP A 271 21.56 0.78 11.80
N ALA A 272 20.24 0.76 11.59
CA ALA A 272 19.46 1.90 11.08
C ALA A 272 19.62 3.14 11.98
N LYS A 273 19.51 2.96 13.30
CA LYS A 273 19.74 4.04 14.27
C LYS A 273 21.17 4.59 14.17
N LYS A 274 22.16 3.73 13.98
CA LYS A 274 23.57 4.13 13.87
C LYS A 274 23.84 4.95 12.61
N THR A 275 23.15 4.67 11.51
CA THR A 275 23.31 5.35 10.22
C THR A 275 22.33 6.52 10.02
N GLY A 276 21.50 6.82 11.01
CA GLY A 276 20.52 7.92 10.95
C GLY A 276 19.22 7.58 10.24
N LEU A 277 19.08 6.37 9.70
CA LEU A 277 17.85 5.90 9.06
C LEU A 277 16.70 5.81 10.07
N LYS A 278 15.50 6.21 9.64
CA LYS A 278 14.29 6.29 10.47
C LYS A 278 13.23 5.25 10.13
N LEU A 279 13.43 4.47 9.08
CA LEU A 279 12.46 3.51 8.57
C LEU A 279 13.14 2.22 8.11
N ILE A 280 12.54 1.08 8.46
CA ILE A 280 12.84 -0.23 7.89
C ILE A 280 11.61 -0.72 7.13
N GLN A 281 11.77 -0.95 5.83
CA GLN A 281 10.74 -1.54 4.98
C GLN A 281 11.03 -3.02 4.76
N ILE A 282 10.03 -3.86 5.04
CA ILE A 282 10.10 -5.30 4.78
C ILE A 282 9.06 -5.71 3.73
N LEU A 283 9.34 -6.82 3.04
CA LEU A 283 8.40 -7.48 2.15
C LEU A 283 7.28 -8.17 2.95
N PRO A 284 6.21 -8.68 2.30
CA PRO A 284 5.14 -9.37 3.00
C PRO A 284 5.67 -10.55 3.85
N VAL A 285 5.17 -10.66 5.08
CA VAL A 285 5.58 -11.67 6.07
C VAL A 285 4.50 -12.72 6.33
N ASN A 286 3.44 -12.70 5.53
CA ASN A 286 2.30 -13.60 5.65
C ASN A 286 2.64 -15.04 5.26
N ASP A 287 1.92 -16.00 5.81
CA ASP A 287 2.11 -17.40 5.49
C ASP A 287 1.75 -17.70 4.03
N THR A 288 2.68 -18.34 3.33
CA THR A 288 2.62 -18.72 1.91
C THR A 288 2.68 -20.25 1.73
N THR A 289 2.67 -21.01 2.83
CA THR A 289 2.87 -22.47 2.82
C THR A 289 1.71 -23.20 2.12
N ALA A 290 1.78 -23.42 0.81
CA ALA A 290 0.77 -24.18 0.06
C ALA A 290 1.22 -25.62 -0.23
N THR A 291 2.51 -25.81 -0.49
CA THR A 291 3.10 -27.07 -1.00
C THR A 291 4.17 -27.66 -0.10
N GLN A 292 4.68 -26.90 0.86
CA GLN A 292 5.88 -27.16 1.66
C GLN A 292 7.15 -27.34 0.82
N THR A 293 7.20 -26.69 -0.35
CA THR A 293 8.37 -26.67 -1.24
C THR A 293 8.90 -25.25 -1.41
N TRP A 294 10.05 -25.10 -2.07
CA TRP A 294 10.61 -23.78 -2.39
C TRP A 294 9.66 -22.84 -3.16
N ALA A 295 8.62 -23.37 -3.83
CA ALA A 295 7.60 -22.55 -4.49
C ALA A 295 6.83 -21.65 -3.51
N ASP A 296 6.76 -22.04 -2.24
CA ASP A 296 6.14 -21.25 -1.18
C ASP A 296 7.02 -20.06 -0.73
N SER A 297 8.25 -19.93 -1.24
CA SER A 297 9.11 -18.78 -0.93
C SER A 297 8.59 -17.44 -1.47
N TYR A 298 7.61 -17.44 -2.38
CA TYR A 298 7.06 -16.24 -3.00
C TYR A 298 6.17 -15.44 -2.02
N PRO A 299 6.62 -14.29 -1.47
CA PRO A 299 5.94 -13.62 -0.36
C PRO A 299 4.57 -13.03 -0.73
N TYR A 300 4.30 -12.79 -2.02
CA TYR A 300 3.02 -12.21 -2.47
C TYR A 300 1.91 -13.24 -2.69
N ALA A 301 2.22 -14.55 -2.61
CA ALA A 301 1.24 -15.63 -2.73
C ALA A 301 0.75 -16.12 -1.35
N SER A 302 0.31 -15.20 -0.50
CA SER A 302 -0.13 -15.54 0.87
C SER A 302 -1.35 -16.47 0.86
N ILE A 303 -1.26 -17.59 1.57
CA ILE A 303 -2.41 -18.47 1.85
C ILE A 303 -3.33 -17.88 2.93
N SER A 304 -2.84 -16.90 3.70
CA SER A 304 -3.66 -16.11 4.61
C SER A 304 -3.20 -14.64 4.62
N ALA A 305 -4.13 -13.71 4.46
CA ALA A 305 -3.87 -12.28 4.61
C ALA A 305 -3.58 -11.86 6.06
N PHE A 306 -3.78 -12.75 7.03
CA PHE A 306 -3.69 -12.47 8.47
C PHE A 306 -2.56 -13.21 9.18
N ALA A 307 -2.34 -14.49 8.82
CA ALA A 307 -1.37 -15.34 9.46
C ALA A 307 0.06 -14.98 9.05
N LEU A 308 1.00 -15.07 10.00
CA LEU A 308 2.43 -14.86 9.80
C LEU A 308 3.09 -16.18 9.36
N HIS A 309 4.13 -16.09 8.53
CA HIS A 309 4.81 -17.29 8.04
C HIS A 309 5.67 -17.95 9.13
N PRO A 310 5.54 -19.26 9.39
CA PRO A 310 6.37 -19.98 10.37
C PRO A 310 7.88 -19.91 10.14
N ILE A 311 8.34 -19.56 8.93
CA ILE A 311 9.77 -19.46 8.63
C ILE A 311 10.47 -18.36 9.43
N TYR A 312 9.75 -17.32 9.86
CA TYR A 312 10.34 -16.17 10.57
C TYR A 312 10.49 -16.38 12.09
N LEU A 313 10.03 -17.52 12.61
CA LEU A 313 10.05 -17.80 14.04
C LEU A 313 11.45 -18.22 14.50
N ASN A 314 11.97 -17.57 15.55
CA ASN A 314 13.21 -17.98 16.20
C ASN A 314 12.93 -19.08 17.24
N LEU A 315 13.58 -20.24 17.07
CA LEU A 315 13.35 -21.42 17.92
C LEU A 315 13.88 -21.25 19.35
N GLU A 316 14.98 -20.53 19.54
CA GLU A 316 15.60 -20.33 20.85
C GLU A 316 14.72 -19.47 21.75
N THR A 317 14.11 -18.43 21.19
CA THR A 317 13.12 -17.59 21.89
C THR A 317 11.90 -18.39 22.32
N VAL A 318 11.38 -19.30 21.47
CA VAL A 318 10.24 -20.17 21.81
C VAL A 318 10.60 -21.20 22.88
N ALA A 319 11.80 -21.77 22.81
CA ALA A 319 12.26 -22.76 23.80
C ALA A 319 12.54 -22.13 25.16
N GLY A 320 13.02 -20.87 25.17
CA GLY A 320 13.53 -20.20 26.35
C GLY A 320 14.63 -21.00 27.05
N ARG A 321 14.93 -20.63 28.29
CA ARG A 321 15.94 -21.35 29.09
C ARG A 321 15.50 -22.76 29.48
N LYS A 322 14.20 -22.96 29.69
CA LYS A 322 13.60 -24.20 30.23
C LYS A 322 13.70 -25.37 29.24
N TYR A 323 13.58 -25.12 27.94
CA TYR A 323 13.57 -26.17 26.92
C TYR A 323 14.72 -26.07 25.92
N ALA A 324 15.79 -25.34 26.27
CA ALA A 324 16.96 -25.16 25.42
C ALA A 324 17.58 -26.49 24.93
N ASP A 325 17.47 -27.55 25.72
CA ASP A 325 17.96 -28.89 25.35
C ASP A 325 17.30 -29.50 24.12
N LEU A 326 16.09 -29.04 23.73
CA LEU A 326 15.42 -29.46 22.50
C LEU A 326 15.98 -28.75 21.24
N VAL A 327 16.59 -27.56 21.41
CA VAL A 327 17.15 -26.77 20.29
C VAL A 327 18.66 -26.97 20.16
N LYS A 328 19.38 -27.23 21.25
CA LYS A 328 20.84 -27.48 21.26
C LYS A 328 21.32 -28.49 20.20
N PRO A 329 20.66 -29.64 19.95
CA PRO A 329 21.10 -30.58 18.92
C PRO A 329 21.14 -29.99 17.51
N LEU A 330 20.35 -28.94 17.25
CA LEU A 330 20.29 -28.29 15.95
C LEU A 330 21.47 -27.33 15.69
N LYS A 331 22.30 -27.00 16.69
CA LYS A 331 23.39 -26.01 16.53
C LYS A 331 24.33 -26.31 15.36
N LYS A 332 24.65 -27.58 15.10
CA LYS A 332 25.45 -27.98 13.93
C LYS A 332 24.72 -27.67 12.62
N LYS A 333 23.41 -27.93 12.57
CA LYS A 333 22.58 -27.68 11.38
C LYS A 333 22.34 -26.18 11.18
N GLN A 334 22.10 -25.43 12.26
CA GLN A 334 22.02 -23.97 12.27
C GLN A 334 23.26 -23.37 11.63
N LYS A 335 24.45 -23.76 12.08
CA LYS A 335 25.72 -23.30 11.52
C LYS A 335 25.86 -23.64 10.03
N GLN A 336 25.57 -24.89 9.66
CA GLN A 336 25.63 -25.31 8.26
C GLN A 336 24.72 -24.46 7.35
N LEU A 337 23.46 -24.26 7.74
CA LEU A 337 22.51 -23.46 6.96
C LEU A 337 22.91 -21.97 6.98
N ASN A 338 23.43 -21.47 8.11
CA ASN A 338 23.90 -20.09 8.20
C ASN A 338 25.10 -19.78 7.31
N GLU A 339 25.94 -20.76 6.99
CA GLU A 339 27.09 -20.57 6.11
C GLU A 339 26.70 -20.54 4.62
N LEU A 340 25.49 -20.98 4.24
CA LEU A 340 25.04 -20.96 2.85
C LEU A 340 24.95 -19.53 2.28
N PRO A 341 25.30 -19.33 0.99
CA PRO A 341 25.22 -18.02 0.34
C PRO A 341 23.78 -17.56 0.10
N GLU A 342 22.84 -18.51 0.00
CA GLU A 342 21.41 -18.31 -0.27
C GLU A 342 20.57 -19.06 0.77
N VAL A 343 19.28 -18.72 0.87
CA VAL A 343 18.34 -19.43 1.76
C VAL A 343 18.00 -20.81 1.19
N ASP A 344 18.16 -21.85 2.02
CA ASP A 344 17.65 -23.20 1.74
C ASP A 344 16.30 -23.39 2.43
N TYR A 345 15.24 -22.90 1.77
CA TYR A 345 13.89 -22.81 2.32
C TYR A 345 13.37 -24.14 2.87
N GLU A 346 13.51 -25.23 2.09
CA GLU A 346 12.96 -26.54 2.42
C GLU A 346 13.64 -27.16 3.64
N GLN A 347 14.96 -27.02 3.77
CA GLN A 347 15.67 -27.52 4.94
C GLN A 347 15.34 -26.69 6.17
N VAL A 348 15.30 -25.36 6.06
CA VAL A 348 14.93 -24.49 7.18
C VAL A 348 13.55 -24.83 7.71
N ILE A 349 12.52 -24.85 6.85
CA ILE A 349 11.13 -25.09 7.28
C ILE A 349 10.96 -26.50 7.87
N LYS A 350 11.61 -27.52 7.28
CA LYS A 350 11.58 -28.90 7.77
C LYS A 350 12.07 -29.01 9.21
N PHE A 351 13.25 -28.47 9.51
CA PHE A 351 13.82 -28.56 10.86
C PHE A 351 13.04 -27.68 11.85
N LYS A 352 12.62 -26.48 11.45
CA LYS A 352 11.81 -25.61 12.32
C LYS A 352 10.48 -26.24 12.71
N LEU A 353 9.69 -26.72 11.73
CA LEU A 353 8.38 -27.31 12.01
C LEU A 353 8.50 -28.59 12.86
N ALA A 354 9.52 -29.41 12.64
CA ALA A 354 9.78 -30.59 13.46
C ALA A 354 10.03 -30.21 14.94
N THR A 355 10.90 -29.23 15.19
CA THR A 355 11.23 -28.78 16.54
C THR A 355 10.09 -28.02 17.21
N LEU A 356 9.32 -27.22 16.45
CA LEU A 356 8.14 -26.53 16.99
C LEU A 356 7.08 -27.51 17.47
N LYS A 357 6.92 -28.65 16.79
CA LYS A 357 6.05 -29.72 17.25
C LYS A 357 6.51 -30.29 18.58
N GLU A 358 7.81 -30.53 18.77
CA GLU A 358 8.36 -31.01 20.04
C GLU A 358 8.19 -29.99 21.17
N LEU A 359 8.50 -28.72 20.89
CA LEU A 359 8.31 -27.61 21.83
C LEU A 359 6.85 -27.46 22.24
N PHE A 360 5.92 -27.51 21.29
CA PHE A 360 4.49 -27.47 21.60
C PHE A 360 4.08 -28.62 22.51
N LEU A 361 4.53 -29.86 22.25
CA LEU A 361 4.13 -31.02 23.07
C LEU A 361 4.54 -30.86 24.54
N VAL A 362 5.70 -30.27 24.83
CA VAL A 362 6.16 -30.03 26.20
C VAL A 362 5.57 -28.77 26.82
N GLN A 363 5.14 -27.79 26.02
CA GLN A 363 4.59 -26.51 26.50
C GLN A 363 3.06 -26.45 26.55
N LYS A 364 2.33 -27.29 25.81
CA LYS A 364 0.89 -27.13 25.55
C LYS A 364 0.00 -26.98 26.77
N GLN A 365 0.33 -27.64 27.88
CA GLN A 365 -0.48 -27.57 29.11
C GLN A 365 -0.40 -26.20 29.77
N GLU A 366 0.78 -25.57 29.75
CA GLU A 366 1.04 -24.24 30.30
C GLU A 366 0.54 -23.18 29.32
N PHE A 367 0.93 -23.31 28.04
CA PHE A 367 0.54 -22.40 26.95
C PHE A 367 -0.99 -22.23 26.82
N LEU A 368 -1.75 -23.33 26.72
CA LEU A 368 -3.20 -23.25 26.52
C LEU A 368 -3.95 -22.64 27.72
N LYS A 369 -3.31 -22.54 28.88
CA LYS A 369 -3.87 -21.90 30.09
C LYS A 369 -3.35 -20.48 30.32
N GLY A 370 -2.37 -20.03 29.55
CA GLY A 370 -1.77 -18.70 29.70
C GLY A 370 -2.75 -17.59 29.35
N GLU A 371 -2.83 -16.56 30.20
CA GLU A 371 -3.75 -15.43 30.04
C GLU A 371 -3.45 -14.64 28.77
N GLU A 372 -2.17 -14.36 28.48
CA GLU A 372 -1.72 -13.67 27.27
C GLU A 372 -2.13 -14.40 25.98
N PHE A 373 -2.04 -15.73 25.97
CA PHE A 373 -2.52 -16.53 24.83
C PHE A 373 -4.04 -16.48 24.72
N GLN A 374 -4.79 -16.55 25.83
CA GLN A 374 -6.25 -16.49 25.80
C GLN A 374 -6.73 -15.13 25.26
N ASP A 375 -6.06 -14.04 25.62
CA ASP A 375 -6.32 -12.70 25.08
C ASP A 375 -6.01 -12.62 23.59
N PHE A 376 -4.84 -13.12 23.16
CA PHE A 376 -4.49 -13.21 21.75
C PHE A 376 -5.52 -14.03 20.97
N PHE A 377 -5.90 -15.19 21.48
CA PHE A 377 -6.88 -16.07 20.85
C PHE A 377 -8.25 -15.41 20.76
N ALA A 378 -8.72 -14.75 21.83
CA ALA A 378 -10.00 -14.06 21.84
C ALA A 378 -10.08 -12.94 20.79
N LYS A 379 -9.02 -12.14 20.66
CA LYS A 379 -8.92 -11.06 19.66
C LYS A 379 -8.85 -11.59 18.22
N ASN A 380 -8.18 -12.73 18.02
CA ASN A 380 -7.85 -13.24 16.69
C ASN A 380 -8.69 -14.43 16.22
N ARG A 381 -9.63 -14.94 17.04
CA ARG A 381 -10.37 -16.18 16.74
C ARG A 381 -11.08 -16.19 15.38
N HIS A 382 -11.47 -15.01 14.86
CA HIS A 382 -12.19 -14.87 13.61
C HIS A 382 -11.39 -15.36 12.40
N TRP A 383 -10.08 -15.10 12.34
CA TRP A 383 -9.19 -15.62 11.29
C TRP A 383 -8.35 -16.81 11.77
N LEU A 384 -8.02 -16.89 13.06
CA LEU A 384 -7.10 -17.90 13.60
C LEU A 384 -7.69 -19.32 13.60
N ILE A 385 -8.98 -19.47 13.96
CA ILE A 385 -9.68 -20.76 13.92
C ILE A 385 -9.74 -21.32 12.49
N PRO A 386 -10.27 -20.59 11.48
CA PRO A 386 -10.29 -21.10 10.12
C PRO A 386 -8.88 -21.36 9.56
N TYR A 387 -7.90 -20.49 9.84
CA TYR A 387 -6.52 -20.73 9.41
C TYR A 387 -5.92 -22.04 9.97
N ALA A 388 -6.10 -22.30 11.27
CA ALA A 388 -5.60 -23.52 11.89
C ALA A 388 -6.30 -24.78 11.35
N ALA A 389 -7.60 -24.70 11.11
CA ALA A 389 -8.36 -25.77 10.46
C ALA A 389 -7.86 -25.99 9.01
N PHE A 390 -7.70 -24.92 8.24
CA PHE A 390 -7.20 -24.95 6.87
C PHE A 390 -5.83 -25.61 6.78
N CYS A 391 -4.86 -25.21 7.61
CA CYS A 391 -3.52 -25.80 7.62
C CYS A 391 -3.56 -27.31 7.90
N TYR A 392 -4.34 -27.72 8.89
CA TYR A 392 -4.49 -29.15 9.21
C TYR A 392 -5.19 -29.93 8.08
N LEU A 393 -6.23 -29.35 7.45
CA LEU A 393 -6.93 -29.97 6.33
C LEU A 393 -6.07 -30.05 5.06
N ARG A 394 -5.30 -29.01 4.75
CA ARG A 394 -4.29 -28.99 3.68
C ARG A 394 -3.33 -30.16 3.83
N ASP A 395 -2.70 -30.27 5.00
CA ASP A 395 -1.69 -31.30 5.27
C ASP A 395 -2.30 -32.71 5.25
N ARG A 396 -3.52 -32.87 5.79
CA ARG A 396 -4.25 -34.14 5.78
C ARG A 396 -4.62 -34.62 4.38
N ASN A 397 -4.99 -33.69 3.49
CA ASN A 397 -5.37 -34.02 2.11
C ASN A 397 -4.17 -33.99 1.15
N GLY A 398 -3.00 -33.50 1.57
CA GLY A 398 -1.80 -33.38 0.74
C GLY A 398 -1.89 -32.30 -0.34
N THR A 399 -2.86 -31.38 -0.23
CA THR A 399 -3.10 -30.32 -1.22
C THR A 399 -3.85 -29.16 -0.58
N SER A 400 -3.50 -27.93 -0.93
CA SER A 400 -4.24 -26.72 -0.53
C SER A 400 -5.50 -26.48 -1.37
N ASN A 401 -5.63 -27.17 -2.51
CA ASN A 401 -6.81 -27.06 -3.35
C ASN A 401 -8.01 -27.72 -2.64
N PHE A 402 -8.76 -26.91 -1.91
CA PHE A 402 -9.89 -27.35 -1.10
C PHE A 402 -11.03 -27.98 -1.91
N ASN A 403 -11.11 -27.73 -3.22
CA ASN A 403 -12.05 -28.42 -4.11
C ASN A 403 -11.75 -29.93 -4.24
N GLN A 404 -10.53 -30.36 -3.91
CA GLN A 404 -10.11 -31.76 -3.93
C GLN A 404 -10.31 -32.45 -2.56
N TRP A 405 -10.74 -31.71 -1.53
CA TRP A 405 -10.97 -32.28 -0.20
C TRP A 405 -12.29 -33.05 -0.17
N LYS A 406 -12.26 -34.25 0.43
CA LYS A 406 -13.46 -35.09 0.55
C LYS A 406 -14.48 -34.56 1.56
N LEU A 407 -14.01 -33.84 2.58
CA LEU A 407 -14.82 -33.20 3.62
C LEU A 407 -14.31 -31.77 3.80
N TYR A 408 -15.21 -30.86 4.14
CA TYR A 408 -14.90 -29.44 4.36
C TYR A 408 -14.34 -28.73 3.13
N SER A 409 -14.67 -29.19 1.92
CA SER A 409 -14.34 -28.49 0.67
C SER A 409 -14.97 -27.09 0.63
N SER A 410 -16.16 -26.95 1.21
CA SER A 410 -16.80 -25.67 1.53
C SER A 410 -16.65 -25.36 3.02
N TYR A 411 -16.39 -24.09 3.33
CA TYR A 411 -16.30 -23.62 4.71
C TYR A 411 -17.69 -23.45 5.35
N GLU A 412 -17.87 -24.04 6.54
CA GLU A 412 -19.03 -23.83 7.39
C GLU A 412 -18.55 -23.53 8.81
N LYS A 413 -18.86 -22.33 9.32
CA LYS A 413 -18.29 -21.82 10.57
C LYS A 413 -18.53 -22.76 11.76
N GLU A 414 -19.78 -23.17 12.00
CA GLU A 414 -20.15 -24.02 13.14
C GLU A 414 -19.54 -25.42 13.03
N ALA A 415 -19.46 -25.96 11.81
CA ALA A 415 -18.85 -27.26 11.55
C ALA A 415 -17.35 -27.22 11.84
N ILE A 416 -16.66 -26.15 11.45
CA ILE A 416 -15.24 -25.95 11.71
C ILE A 416 -14.98 -25.70 13.20
N GLU A 417 -15.76 -24.86 13.87
CA GLU A 417 -15.64 -24.63 15.32
C GLU A 417 -15.80 -25.94 16.11
N LYS A 418 -16.71 -26.83 15.68
CA LYS A 418 -16.85 -28.18 16.26
C LYS A 418 -15.66 -29.07 15.91
N TYR A 419 -15.15 -29.00 14.68
CA TYR A 419 -14.02 -29.80 14.21
C TYR A 419 -12.74 -29.50 14.99
N VAL A 420 -12.48 -28.22 15.26
CA VAL A 420 -11.31 -27.74 16.03
C VAL A 420 -11.51 -27.77 17.54
N SER A 421 -12.54 -28.44 18.04
CA SER A 421 -12.82 -28.53 19.47
C SER A 421 -11.64 -29.14 20.25
N PRO A 422 -11.32 -28.66 21.46
CA PRO A 422 -10.32 -29.27 22.35
C PRO A 422 -10.53 -30.76 22.65
N LYS A 423 -11.74 -31.27 22.42
CA LYS A 423 -12.09 -32.70 22.60
C LYS A 423 -11.72 -33.57 21.40
N ALA A 424 -11.33 -32.98 20.27
CA ALA A 424 -11.02 -33.72 19.05
C ALA A 424 -9.66 -34.44 19.16
N LYS A 425 -9.57 -35.67 18.63
CA LYS A 425 -8.32 -36.46 18.66
C LYS A 425 -7.13 -35.78 17.95
N HIS A 426 -7.42 -34.89 17.01
CA HIS A 426 -6.41 -34.17 16.23
C HIS A 426 -6.17 -32.75 16.74
N TYR A 427 -6.76 -32.36 17.87
CA TYR A 427 -6.69 -31.00 18.40
C TYR A 427 -5.26 -30.52 18.61
N ASP A 428 -4.33 -31.39 19.03
CA ASP A 428 -2.92 -31.03 19.18
C ASP A 428 -2.31 -30.46 17.87
N ASN A 429 -2.69 -30.98 16.69
CA ASN A 429 -2.19 -30.44 15.42
C ASN A 429 -2.77 -29.07 15.09
N VAL A 430 -4.01 -28.82 15.51
CA VAL A 430 -4.67 -27.51 15.36
C VAL A 430 -4.07 -26.51 16.35
N ALA A 431 -3.93 -26.90 17.61
CA ALA A 431 -3.36 -26.09 18.66
C ALA A 431 -1.88 -25.75 18.43
N LEU A 432 -1.13 -26.59 17.71
CA LEU A 432 0.20 -26.25 17.21
C LEU A 432 0.17 -25.01 16.30
N GLN A 433 -0.86 -24.83 15.47
CA GLN A 433 -0.98 -23.62 14.64
C GLN A 433 -1.22 -22.38 15.50
N TYR A 434 -2.06 -22.49 16.54
CA TYR A 434 -2.26 -21.40 17.50
C TYR A 434 -0.97 -21.03 18.23
N PHE A 435 -0.19 -22.05 18.63
CA PHE A 435 1.11 -21.88 19.26
C PHE A 435 2.11 -21.13 18.37
N MET A 436 2.24 -21.55 17.11
CA MET A 436 3.13 -20.87 16.16
C MET A 436 2.71 -19.43 15.89
N GLN A 437 1.42 -19.18 15.63
CA GLN A 437 0.92 -17.83 15.36
C GLN A 437 1.04 -16.90 16.57
N TYR A 438 0.82 -17.39 17.80
CA TYR A 438 1.04 -16.63 19.02
C TYR A 438 2.51 -16.22 19.17
N HIS A 439 3.45 -17.16 19.01
CA HIS A 439 4.87 -16.83 19.15
C HIS A 439 5.40 -15.95 18.01
N LEU A 440 4.89 -16.09 16.79
CA LEU A 440 5.22 -15.18 15.68
C LEU A 440 4.73 -13.76 15.98
N HIS A 441 3.49 -13.64 16.47
CA HIS A 441 2.89 -12.37 16.88
C HIS A 441 3.75 -11.68 17.94
N GLN A 442 4.12 -12.40 19.01
CA GLN A 442 4.97 -11.86 20.08
C GLN A 442 6.34 -11.40 19.55
N GLN A 443 7.03 -12.23 18.76
CA GLN A 443 8.36 -11.87 18.25
C GLN A 443 8.35 -10.66 17.30
N LEU A 444 7.33 -10.53 16.45
CA LEU A 444 7.21 -9.36 15.57
C LEU A 444 6.78 -8.11 16.33
N GLN A 445 5.89 -8.24 17.31
CA GLN A 445 5.51 -7.14 18.19
C GLN A 445 6.72 -6.63 19.00
N ASP A 446 7.53 -7.53 19.57
CA ASP A 446 8.76 -7.19 20.28
C ASP A 446 9.74 -6.41 19.38
N ALA A 447 9.88 -6.82 18.12
CA ALA A 447 10.72 -6.12 17.14
C ALA A 447 10.19 -4.73 16.80
N ALA A 448 8.87 -4.57 16.64
CA ALA A 448 8.24 -3.27 16.40
C ALA A 448 8.43 -2.32 17.60
N GLU A 449 8.19 -2.79 18.82
CA GLU A 449 8.41 -2.01 20.04
C GLU A 449 9.90 -1.67 20.26
N TYR A 450 10.80 -2.56 19.87
CA TYR A 450 12.24 -2.28 19.85
C TYR A 450 12.60 -1.18 18.84
N ALA A 451 12.03 -1.21 17.64
CA ALA A 451 12.19 -0.15 16.64
C ALA A 451 11.71 1.20 17.18
N HIS A 452 10.51 1.25 17.78
CA HIS A 452 9.91 2.47 18.32
C HIS A 452 10.75 3.11 19.42
N ARG A 453 11.25 2.31 20.37
CA ARG A 453 12.16 2.79 21.43
C ARG A 453 13.47 3.40 20.88
N ASN A 454 13.82 3.06 19.64
CA ASN A 454 15.01 3.54 18.95
C ASN A 454 14.71 4.64 17.91
N GLY A 455 13.47 5.12 17.83
CA GLY A 455 13.09 6.18 16.89
C GLY A 455 13.07 5.71 15.43
N VAL A 456 12.84 4.42 15.20
CA VAL A 456 12.72 3.79 13.88
C VAL A 456 11.31 3.23 13.74
N ILE A 457 10.70 3.44 12.57
CA ILE A 457 9.37 2.88 12.24
C ILE A 457 9.50 1.66 11.33
N LEU A 458 8.54 0.74 11.43
CA LEU A 458 8.45 -0.42 10.54
C LEU A 458 7.39 -0.18 9.45
N LYS A 459 7.81 -0.39 8.19
CA LYS A 459 6.95 -0.29 7.02
C LYS A 459 6.72 -1.69 6.43
N GLY A 460 5.48 -2.17 6.50
CA GLY A 460 5.06 -3.43 5.89
C GLY A 460 4.76 -3.29 4.39
N ASP A 461 4.36 -4.40 3.79
CA ASP A 461 3.91 -4.49 2.41
C ASP A 461 2.67 -5.40 2.32
N ILE A 462 1.66 -4.94 1.60
CA ILE A 462 0.35 -5.59 1.47
C ILE A 462 0.18 -6.02 0.01
N PRO A 463 0.27 -7.33 -0.30
CA PRO A 463 -0.02 -7.84 -1.63
C PRO A 463 -1.44 -7.49 -2.08
N ILE A 464 -1.62 -7.15 -3.36
CA ILE A 464 -2.96 -6.92 -3.92
C ILE A 464 -3.78 -8.21 -4.03
N GLY A 465 -3.12 -9.37 -4.13
CA GLY A 465 -3.77 -10.67 -4.31
C GLY A 465 -3.74 -11.55 -3.06
N ILE A 466 -4.48 -12.65 -3.13
CA ILE A 466 -4.35 -13.79 -2.23
C ILE A 466 -4.10 -15.06 -3.04
N TYR A 467 -3.53 -16.08 -2.42
CA TYR A 467 -3.40 -17.37 -3.07
C TYR A 467 -4.78 -17.98 -3.37
N ARG A 468 -5.00 -18.41 -4.62
CA ARG A 468 -6.27 -18.95 -5.12
C ARG A 468 -6.84 -20.08 -4.27
N TYR A 469 -5.95 -20.92 -3.76
CA TYR A 469 -6.31 -22.07 -2.93
C TYR A 469 -5.86 -21.85 -1.49
N GLY A 470 -5.94 -20.61 -1.00
CA GLY A 470 -5.63 -20.21 0.36
C GLY A 470 -6.84 -20.26 1.30
N CYS A 471 -6.60 -19.97 2.58
CA CYS A 471 -7.60 -19.92 3.63
C CYS A 471 -8.65 -18.82 3.39
N ASP A 472 -8.24 -17.59 3.00
CA ASP A 472 -9.20 -16.51 2.74
C ASP A 472 -10.20 -16.87 1.62
N ALA A 473 -9.68 -17.45 0.54
CA ALA A 473 -10.48 -17.96 -0.59
C ALA A 473 -11.41 -19.11 -0.19
N TRP A 474 -11.01 -19.95 0.77
CA TRP A 474 -11.82 -21.05 1.28
C TRP A 474 -12.94 -20.56 2.22
N VAL A 475 -12.66 -19.57 3.08
CA VAL A 475 -13.58 -19.08 4.10
C VAL A 475 -14.66 -18.17 3.51
N GLN A 476 -14.29 -17.28 2.59
CA GLN A 476 -15.20 -16.30 1.98
C GLN A 476 -15.06 -16.28 0.45
N PRO A 477 -15.36 -17.39 -0.26
CA PRO A 477 -15.19 -17.48 -1.71
C PRO A 477 -16.01 -16.41 -2.47
N GLU A 478 -17.13 -15.95 -1.92
CA GLU A 478 -17.99 -14.92 -2.52
C GLU A 478 -17.31 -13.55 -2.70
N LEU A 479 -16.21 -13.31 -1.99
CA LEU A 479 -15.40 -12.09 -2.10
C LEU A 479 -14.46 -12.11 -3.32
N PHE A 480 -14.41 -13.20 -4.07
CA PHE A 480 -13.44 -13.41 -5.14
C PHE A 480 -14.09 -13.96 -6.41
N HIS A 481 -13.57 -13.58 -7.57
CA HIS A 481 -13.91 -14.17 -8.86
C HIS A 481 -12.88 -15.24 -9.23
N PHE A 482 -13.31 -16.49 -9.26
CA PHE A 482 -12.45 -17.65 -9.54
C PHE A 482 -12.36 -18.02 -11.02
N ASP A 483 -13.24 -17.49 -11.87
CA ASP A 483 -13.26 -17.67 -13.32
C ASP A 483 -12.23 -16.81 -14.06
N VAL A 484 -11.58 -15.89 -13.35
CA VAL A 484 -10.52 -15.03 -13.84
C VAL A 484 -9.30 -15.03 -12.91
N GLN A 485 -8.21 -14.43 -13.38
CA GLN A 485 -6.97 -14.23 -12.65
C GLN A 485 -6.36 -12.86 -12.89
N ALA A 486 -5.82 -12.27 -11.83
CA ALA A 486 -5.11 -11.00 -11.86
C ALA A 486 -3.75 -11.15 -12.53
N GLY A 487 -3.32 -10.07 -13.18
CA GLY A 487 -2.02 -9.97 -13.82
C GLY A 487 -1.65 -8.53 -14.15
N ALA A 488 -0.73 -8.39 -15.09
CA ALA A 488 -0.40 -7.12 -15.72
C ALA A 488 -0.48 -7.24 -17.24
N PRO A 489 -0.90 -6.18 -17.95
CA PRO A 489 -0.82 -6.17 -19.40
C PRO A 489 0.65 -6.22 -19.86
N PRO A 490 0.91 -6.51 -21.15
CA PRO A 490 2.22 -6.33 -21.75
C PRO A 490 2.83 -4.95 -21.54
N ASP A 491 4.12 -4.94 -21.22
CA ASP A 491 4.98 -3.75 -21.14
C ASP A 491 6.36 -4.06 -21.77
N ASP A 492 7.31 -3.12 -21.66
CA ASP A 492 8.65 -3.26 -22.24
C ASP A 492 9.51 -4.33 -21.54
N PHE A 493 9.17 -4.73 -20.31
CA PHE A 493 9.88 -5.76 -19.55
C PHE A 493 9.23 -7.15 -19.72
N ALA A 494 7.92 -7.20 -19.98
CA ALA A 494 7.11 -8.40 -20.14
C ALA A 494 6.19 -8.29 -21.36
N ILE A 495 6.72 -8.55 -22.56
CA ILE A 495 6.00 -8.40 -23.85
C ILE A 495 4.73 -9.26 -24.02
N LYS A 496 4.56 -10.31 -23.20
CA LYS A 496 3.36 -11.17 -23.17
C LYS A 496 2.44 -10.85 -21.99
N GLY A 497 2.73 -9.77 -21.25
CA GLY A 497 2.12 -9.48 -19.96
C GLY A 497 2.54 -10.47 -18.87
N GLN A 498 2.03 -10.24 -17.67
CA GLN A 498 2.28 -11.10 -16.53
C GLN A 498 0.98 -11.73 -16.07
N ASN A 499 1.05 -12.98 -15.67
CA ASN A 499 -0.08 -13.71 -15.14
C ASN A 499 0.25 -14.18 -13.72
N TRP A 500 -0.30 -13.49 -12.72
CA TRP A 500 0.00 -13.77 -11.32
C TRP A 500 -0.83 -14.92 -10.74
N GLY A 501 -1.92 -15.31 -11.41
CA GLY A 501 -2.75 -16.46 -11.03
C GLY A 501 -3.71 -16.25 -9.85
N PHE A 502 -3.63 -15.10 -9.16
CA PHE A 502 -4.52 -14.73 -8.07
C PHE A 502 -5.95 -14.48 -8.57
N PRO A 503 -7.01 -14.86 -7.84
CA PRO A 503 -8.36 -14.44 -8.20
C PRO A 503 -8.49 -12.91 -8.06
N THR A 504 -9.44 -12.31 -8.78
CA THR A 504 -9.76 -10.89 -8.61
C THR A 504 -10.82 -10.69 -7.53
N TYR A 505 -10.91 -9.49 -6.96
CA TYR A 505 -11.89 -9.18 -5.93
C TYR A 505 -13.30 -8.95 -6.49
N ASN A 506 -14.31 -9.45 -5.80
CA ASN A 506 -15.70 -9.05 -5.96
C ASN A 506 -15.96 -7.80 -5.11
N TRP A 507 -15.55 -6.65 -5.65
CA TRP A 507 -15.67 -5.35 -4.97
C TRP A 507 -17.12 -4.98 -4.62
N GLU A 508 -18.10 -5.41 -5.43
CA GLU A 508 -19.52 -5.18 -5.15
C GLU A 508 -19.94 -5.91 -3.88
N GLN A 509 -19.58 -7.19 -3.75
CA GLN A 509 -19.87 -7.97 -2.55
C GLN A 509 -19.15 -7.41 -1.32
N MET A 510 -17.89 -7.00 -1.45
CA MET A 510 -17.14 -6.36 -0.36
C MET A 510 -17.76 -5.02 0.08
N ALA A 511 -18.32 -4.25 -0.85
CA ALA A 511 -18.94 -2.97 -0.51
C ALA A 511 -20.20 -3.13 0.37
N ARG A 512 -20.91 -4.28 0.28
CA ARG A 512 -22.16 -4.53 1.03
C ARG A 512 -21.99 -4.53 2.56
N ASN A 513 -20.79 -4.81 3.05
CA ASN A 513 -20.46 -4.74 4.48
C ASN A 513 -19.35 -3.72 4.77
N ASN A 514 -19.25 -2.66 3.95
CA ASN A 514 -18.28 -1.58 4.11
C ASN A 514 -16.81 -2.06 4.12
N PHE A 515 -16.49 -3.03 3.26
CA PHE A 515 -15.13 -3.54 3.05
C PHE A 515 -14.51 -4.19 4.30
N GLU A 516 -15.32 -4.86 5.14
CA GLU A 516 -14.90 -5.41 6.43
C GLU A 516 -13.65 -6.31 6.34
N TRP A 517 -13.53 -7.15 5.31
CA TRP A 517 -12.34 -8.01 5.13
C TRP A 517 -11.04 -7.19 5.00
N TRP A 518 -11.09 -6.10 4.23
CA TRP A 518 -9.95 -5.18 4.09
C TRP A 518 -9.70 -4.37 5.37
N HIS A 519 -10.76 -3.97 6.08
CA HIS A 519 -10.62 -3.31 7.38
C HIS A 519 -9.90 -4.22 8.38
N GLN A 520 -10.34 -5.47 8.52
CA GLN A 520 -9.69 -6.45 9.39
C GLN A 520 -8.23 -6.70 8.98
N ARG A 521 -7.94 -6.73 7.68
CA ARG A 521 -6.57 -6.84 7.17
C ARG A 521 -5.69 -5.69 7.67
N PHE A 522 -6.19 -4.45 7.65
CA PHE A 522 -5.45 -3.29 8.18
C PHE A 522 -5.30 -3.31 9.69
N VAL A 523 -6.34 -3.71 10.43
CA VAL A 523 -6.28 -3.87 11.89
C VAL A 523 -5.23 -4.92 12.28
N GLN A 524 -5.16 -6.02 11.55
CA GLN A 524 -4.15 -7.05 11.81
C GLN A 524 -2.73 -6.52 11.56
N MET A 525 -2.52 -5.75 10.48
CA MET A 525 -1.22 -5.16 10.15
C MET A 525 -0.79 -4.07 11.13
N SER A 526 -1.72 -3.30 11.70
CA SER A 526 -1.40 -2.24 12.68
C SER A 526 -0.83 -2.77 13.99
N ASN A 527 -0.90 -4.08 14.24
CA ASN A 527 -0.21 -4.68 15.39
C ASN A 527 1.33 -4.62 15.26
N TYR A 528 1.85 -4.46 14.04
CA TYR A 528 3.27 -4.64 13.74
C TYR A 528 3.90 -3.48 12.98
N PHE A 529 3.10 -2.75 12.20
CA PHE A 529 3.59 -1.76 11.25
C PHE A 529 3.00 -0.38 11.50
N ASP A 530 3.81 0.64 11.27
CA ASP A 530 3.41 2.05 11.36
C ASP A 530 3.00 2.61 10.00
N ALA A 531 3.56 2.02 8.94
CA ALA A 531 3.30 2.36 7.56
C ALA A 531 3.17 1.09 6.74
N PHE A 532 2.54 1.17 5.57
CA PHE A 532 2.52 0.05 4.64
C PHE A 532 2.55 0.51 3.19
N ARG A 533 3.16 -0.33 2.36
CA ARG A 533 2.97 -0.30 0.90
C ARG A 533 1.68 -1.06 0.57
N ILE A 534 0.81 -0.47 -0.24
CA ILE A 534 -0.18 -1.21 -1.01
C ILE A 534 0.48 -1.56 -2.33
N ASP A 535 0.80 -2.84 -2.50
CA ASP A 535 1.27 -3.40 -3.76
C ASP A 535 0.18 -3.19 -4.82
N HIS A 536 0.57 -2.75 -6.01
CA HIS A 536 -0.31 -2.51 -7.15
C HIS A 536 -1.59 -1.74 -6.78
N ILE A 537 -1.46 -0.52 -6.23
CA ILE A 537 -2.62 0.28 -5.79
C ILE A 537 -3.60 0.57 -6.94
N LEU A 538 -3.13 0.45 -8.18
CA LEU A 538 -3.96 0.48 -9.38
C LEU A 538 -5.15 -0.49 -9.31
N GLY A 539 -5.03 -1.63 -8.62
CA GLY A 539 -6.10 -2.62 -8.42
C GLY A 539 -7.38 -2.07 -7.79
N PHE A 540 -7.32 -0.93 -7.09
CA PHE A 540 -8.49 -0.22 -6.55
C PHE A 540 -9.21 0.64 -7.60
N PHE A 541 -8.49 1.07 -8.64
CA PHE A 541 -9.04 1.75 -9.81
C PHE A 541 -9.54 0.73 -10.83
N ARG A 542 -8.66 -0.22 -11.17
CA ARG A 542 -8.85 -1.30 -12.15
C ARG A 542 -7.80 -2.38 -11.95
N ILE A 543 -8.15 -3.62 -12.23
CA ILE A 543 -7.20 -4.74 -12.28
C ILE A 543 -7.20 -5.36 -13.68
N TRP A 544 -6.03 -5.78 -14.16
CA TRP A 544 -5.95 -6.55 -15.39
C TRP A 544 -6.44 -7.98 -15.12
N SER A 545 -7.55 -8.35 -15.76
CA SER A 545 -8.26 -9.60 -15.53
C SER A 545 -8.09 -10.52 -16.74
N ILE A 546 -7.52 -11.69 -16.48
CA ILE A 546 -7.19 -12.71 -17.47
C ILE A 546 -8.15 -13.89 -17.24
N PRO A 547 -8.82 -14.44 -18.26
CA PRO A 547 -9.63 -15.65 -18.09
C PRO A 547 -8.79 -16.87 -17.65
N VAL A 548 -9.34 -17.76 -16.82
CA VAL A 548 -8.59 -18.93 -16.29
C VAL A 548 -8.10 -19.94 -17.33
N HIS A 549 -8.65 -19.90 -18.54
CA HIS A 549 -8.19 -20.73 -19.64
C HIS A 549 -6.97 -20.15 -20.39
N SER A 550 -6.48 -18.97 -19.97
CA SER A 550 -5.32 -18.30 -20.54
C SER A 550 -4.09 -18.50 -19.65
N VAL A 551 -2.95 -18.75 -20.28
CA VAL A 551 -1.68 -19.05 -19.59
C VAL A 551 -0.83 -17.78 -19.48
N GLU A 552 -0.80 -16.97 -20.54
CA GLU A 552 -0.05 -15.71 -20.58
C GLU A 552 -0.93 -14.51 -20.20
N GLY A 553 -0.30 -13.36 -19.92
CA GLY A 553 -1.00 -12.14 -19.50
C GLY A 553 -1.76 -11.43 -20.64
N LEU A 554 -1.38 -11.64 -21.89
CA LEU A 554 -1.87 -10.90 -23.06
C LEU A 554 -3.39 -11.02 -23.29
N MET A 555 -4.00 -12.15 -22.90
CA MET A 555 -5.41 -12.45 -23.14
C MET A 555 -6.36 -11.87 -22.08
N GLY A 556 -5.96 -10.79 -21.40
CA GLY A 556 -6.78 -10.09 -20.41
C GLY A 556 -7.35 -8.76 -20.90
N TYR A 557 -8.15 -8.13 -20.04
CA TYR A 557 -8.61 -6.74 -20.17
C TYR A 557 -8.85 -6.14 -18.77
N PHE A 558 -8.94 -4.81 -18.67
CA PHE A 558 -9.16 -4.15 -17.37
C PHE A 558 -10.58 -4.35 -16.85
N ILE A 559 -10.70 -4.64 -15.56
CA ILE A 559 -11.97 -4.60 -14.82
C ILE A 559 -11.86 -3.69 -13.59
N PRO A 560 -12.86 -2.85 -13.32
CA PRO A 560 -13.98 -2.55 -14.22
C PRO A 560 -13.48 -1.72 -15.42
N ALA A 561 -14.19 -1.75 -16.55
CA ALA A 561 -13.95 -0.88 -17.69
C ALA A 561 -15.25 -0.66 -18.47
N LEU A 562 -15.45 0.54 -19.01
CA LEU A 562 -16.56 0.85 -19.91
C LEU A 562 -16.28 0.19 -21.28
N PRO A 563 -17.05 -0.83 -21.71
CA PRO A 563 -16.83 -1.47 -23.00
C PRO A 563 -17.25 -0.56 -24.15
N VAL A 564 -16.79 -0.89 -25.35
CA VAL A 564 -17.22 -0.27 -26.61
C VAL A 564 -18.47 -0.98 -27.10
N HIS A 565 -19.56 -0.26 -27.30
CA HIS A 565 -20.79 -0.83 -27.86
C HIS A 565 -20.66 -1.04 -29.38
N ILE A 566 -21.33 -2.06 -29.94
CA ILE A 566 -21.25 -2.40 -31.37
C ILE A 566 -21.58 -1.23 -32.31
N HIS A 567 -22.52 -0.37 -31.91
CA HIS A 567 -22.89 0.84 -32.67
C HIS A 567 -21.80 1.91 -32.72
N GLU A 568 -20.90 1.95 -31.74
CA GLU A 568 -19.77 2.89 -31.76
C GLU A 568 -18.82 2.60 -32.92
N PHE A 569 -18.71 1.34 -33.36
CA PHE A 569 -17.91 1.01 -34.55
C PHE A 569 -18.48 1.66 -35.81
N SER A 570 -19.79 1.56 -36.05
CA SER A 570 -20.40 2.19 -37.22
C SER A 570 -20.39 3.71 -37.14
N GLN A 571 -20.53 4.29 -35.93
CA GLN A 571 -20.36 5.74 -35.70
C GLN A 571 -18.94 6.23 -36.02
N ASN A 572 -17.95 5.34 -35.91
CA ASN A 572 -16.56 5.61 -36.28
C ASN A 572 -16.21 5.07 -37.69
N ASN A 573 -17.22 4.81 -38.53
CA ASN A 573 -17.09 4.33 -39.91
C ASN A 573 -16.43 2.95 -40.07
N ILE A 574 -16.48 2.12 -39.02
CA ILE A 574 -15.96 0.76 -39.01
C ILE A 574 -17.12 -0.22 -39.21
N TRP A 575 -17.11 -1.00 -40.29
CA TRP A 575 -18.01 -2.14 -40.43
C TRP A 575 -17.59 -3.26 -39.47
N PHE A 576 -18.45 -3.59 -38.51
CA PHE A 576 -18.13 -4.59 -37.50
C PHE A 576 -18.23 -6.02 -38.05
N ASN A 577 -17.15 -6.79 -37.95
CA ASN A 577 -17.15 -8.21 -38.27
C ASN A 577 -16.61 -9.01 -37.08
N TYR A 578 -17.50 -9.75 -36.42
CA TYR A 578 -17.17 -10.51 -35.22
C TYR A 578 -16.07 -11.55 -35.45
N HIS A 579 -16.11 -12.30 -36.56
CA HIS A 579 -15.07 -13.28 -36.87
C HIS A 579 -13.72 -12.61 -37.13
N ARG A 580 -13.69 -11.46 -37.80
CA ARG A 580 -12.44 -10.79 -38.14
C ARG A 580 -11.73 -10.16 -36.94
N TYR A 581 -12.50 -9.63 -35.98
CA TYR A 581 -11.96 -8.88 -34.87
C TYR A 581 -11.84 -9.69 -33.56
N CYS A 582 -12.75 -10.65 -33.34
CA CYS A 582 -12.85 -11.39 -32.08
C CYS A 582 -12.39 -12.85 -32.17
N LYS A 583 -12.17 -13.41 -33.37
CA LYS A 583 -11.60 -14.76 -33.55
C LYS A 583 -10.15 -14.68 -34.04
N PRO A 584 -9.31 -15.69 -33.70
CA PRO A 584 -7.95 -15.80 -34.22
C PRO A 584 -7.92 -15.65 -35.74
N HIS A 585 -7.14 -14.68 -36.24
CA HIS A 585 -6.96 -14.49 -37.67
C HIS A 585 -5.88 -15.46 -38.17
N ILE A 586 -6.30 -16.58 -38.78
CA ILE A 586 -5.39 -17.62 -39.25
C ILE A 586 -5.65 -17.89 -40.73
N ASN A 587 -4.64 -17.65 -41.56
CA ASN A 587 -4.61 -17.99 -42.97
C ASN A 587 -3.17 -18.38 -43.38
N GLU A 588 -2.98 -18.83 -44.61
CA GLU A 588 -1.67 -19.29 -45.08
C GLU A 588 -0.57 -18.20 -44.96
N ALA A 589 -0.92 -16.94 -45.23
CA ALA A 589 0.03 -15.82 -45.13
C ALA A 589 0.45 -15.55 -43.67
N VAL A 590 -0.50 -15.60 -42.72
CA VAL A 590 -0.23 -15.46 -41.29
C VAL A 590 0.66 -16.60 -40.79
N LEU A 591 0.35 -17.85 -41.18
CA LEU A 591 1.15 -19.00 -40.78
C LEU A 591 2.58 -18.93 -41.33
N TRP A 592 2.76 -18.47 -42.56
CA TRP A 592 4.08 -18.23 -43.14
C TRP A 592 4.83 -17.09 -42.46
N GLU A 593 4.16 -15.98 -42.15
CA GLU A 593 4.76 -14.83 -41.47
C GLU A 593 5.24 -15.18 -40.04
N LEU A 594 4.47 -15.99 -39.30
CA LEU A 594 4.83 -16.42 -37.95
C LEU A 594 5.89 -17.53 -37.92
N PHE A 595 5.77 -18.52 -38.82
CA PHE A 595 6.49 -19.79 -38.67
C PHE A 595 7.38 -20.17 -39.85
N GLY A 596 7.32 -19.41 -40.96
CA GLY A 596 8.10 -19.67 -42.17
C GLY A 596 7.92 -21.11 -42.68
N PRO A 597 9.01 -21.81 -43.03
CA PRO A 597 8.95 -23.20 -43.49
C PRO A 597 8.33 -24.20 -42.50
N ASN A 598 8.26 -23.85 -41.20
CA ASN A 598 7.69 -24.72 -40.18
C ASN A 598 6.16 -24.65 -40.09
N ASN A 599 5.50 -23.80 -40.89
CA ASN A 599 4.05 -23.60 -40.82
C ASN A 599 3.23 -24.90 -40.92
N GLU A 600 3.69 -25.88 -41.71
CA GLU A 600 3.03 -27.18 -41.91
C GLU A 600 2.86 -27.94 -40.58
N LYS A 601 3.77 -27.73 -39.62
CA LYS A 601 3.71 -28.38 -38.30
C LYS A 601 2.52 -27.89 -37.45
N PHE A 602 1.94 -26.74 -37.78
CA PHE A 602 0.78 -26.18 -37.07
C PHE A 602 -0.55 -26.67 -37.65
N LYS A 603 -0.58 -27.13 -38.91
CA LYS A 603 -1.82 -27.60 -39.58
C LYS A 603 -2.53 -28.76 -38.86
N PRO A 604 -1.85 -29.71 -38.18
CA PRO A 604 -2.52 -30.73 -37.38
C PRO A 604 -3.41 -30.20 -36.25
N PHE A 605 -3.21 -28.96 -35.80
CA PHE A 605 -3.99 -28.31 -34.74
C PHE A 605 -5.15 -27.46 -35.28
N LEU A 606 -5.31 -27.41 -36.61
CA LEU A 606 -6.23 -26.50 -37.31
C LEU A 606 -7.26 -27.27 -38.16
N ASN A 607 -8.42 -26.64 -38.37
CA ASN A 607 -9.44 -27.02 -39.34
C ASN A 607 -9.44 -26.01 -40.49
N ALA A 608 -9.41 -26.46 -41.73
CA ALA A 608 -9.57 -25.57 -42.89
C ALA A 608 -11.02 -25.10 -43.00
N THR A 609 -11.24 -23.78 -43.13
CA THR A 609 -12.57 -23.17 -43.27
C THR A 609 -12.87 -22.68 -44.68
N GLY A 610 -11.94 -22.87 -45.61
CA GLY A 610 -12.02 -22.43 -47.01
C GLY A 610 -11.14 -21.22 -47.30
N ASN A 611 -10.86 -20.93 -48.58
CA ASN A 611 -10.04 -19.78 -49.02
C ASN A 611 -8.69 -19.66 -48.28
N TYR A 612 -7.99 -20.79 -48.10
CA TYR A 612 -6.71 -20.84 -47.37
C TYR A 612 -6.76 -20.23 -45.94
N SER A 613 -7.95 -20.25 -45.33
CA SER A 613 -8.20 -19.82 -43.95
C SER A 613 -8.42 -21.03 -43.04
N TYR A 614 -8.11 -20.83 -41.76
CA TYR A 614 -8.13 -21.89 -40.76
C TYR A 614 -8.76 -21.42 -39.45
N GLU A 615 -9.27 -22.38 -38.68
CA GLU A 615 -9.67 -22.21 -37.29
C GLU A 615 -8.97 -23.24 -36.41
N LEU A 616 -8.70 -22.90 -35.15
CA LEU A 616 -8.17 -23.87 -34.19
C LEU A 616 -9.19 -25.00 -33.96
N LYS A 617 -8.70 -26.24 -33.88
CA LYS A 617 -9.55 -27.35 -33.44
C LYS A 617 -10.02 -27.10 -32.00
N LYS A 618 -11.18 -27.65 -31.66
CA LYS A 618 -11.85 -27.42 -30.38
C LYS A 618 -10.99 -27.82 -29.17
N GLU A 619 -10.14 -28.82 -29.34
CA GLU A 619 -9.23 -29.33 -28.32
C GLU A 619 -8.01 -28.42 -28.07
N TYR A 620 -7.79 -27.40 -28.92
CA TYR A 620 -6.67 -26.45 -28.84
C TYR A 620 -7.14 -25.00 -28.89
N ALA A 621 -8.42 -24.75 -28.56
CA ALA A 621 -9.04 -23.44 -28.70
C ALA A 621 -8.56 -22.43 -27.63
N THR A 622 -7.99 -22.90 -26.51
CA THR A 622 -7.47 -22.06 -25.43
C THR A 622 -6.01 -22.39 -25.11
N GLN A 623 -5.30 -21.43 -24.51
CA GLN A 623 -3.90 -21.63 -24.12
C GLN A 623 -3.77 -22.72 -23.07
N LEU A 624 -4.73 -22.85 -22.15
CA LEU A 624 -4.71 -23.91 -21.14
C LEU A 624 -4.80 -25.30 -21.77
N GLN A 625 -5.71 -25.50 -22.74
CA GLN A 625 -5.85 -26.78 -23.44
C GLN A 625 -4.56 -27.15 -24.19
N VAL A 626 -3.95 -26.18 -24.87
CA VAL A 626 -2.64 -26.36 -25.53
C VAL A 626 -1.57 -26.72 -24.49
N ALA A 627 -1.50 -26.01 -23.36
CA ALA A 627 -0.51 -26.29 -22.32
C ALA A 627 -0.66 -27.69 -21.71
N GLU A 628 -1.89 -28.14 -21.49
CA GLU A 628 -2.17 -29.49 -20.98
C GLU A 628 -1.76 -30.58 -21.96
N TYR A 629 -2.00 -30.38 -23.26
CA TYR A 629 -1.55 -31.30 -24.31
C TYR A 629 -0.02 -31.45 -24.30
N PHE A 630 0.72 -30.33 -24.37
CA PHE A 630 2.19 -30.35 -24.42
C PHE A 630 2.86 -30.76 -23.10
N ARG A 631 2.19 -30.63 -21.95
CA ARG A 631 2.69 -31.12 -20.66
C ARG A 631 2.90 -32.65 -20.65
N ASN A 632 2.11 -33.38 -21.42
CA ASN A 632 2.17 -34.84 -21.51
C ASN A 632 3.16 -35.34 -22.59
N LEU A 633 3.83 -34.42 -23.29
CA LEU A 633 4.84 -34.73 -24.31
C LEU A 633 6.26 -34.55 -23.77
N GLU A 634 7.23 -35.01 -24.54
CA GLU A 634 8.65 -34.77 -24.26
C GLU A 634 8.95 -33.26 -24.24
N GLN A 635 9.68 -32.80 -23.22
CA GLN A 635 10.00 -31.38 -23.01
C GLN A 635 11.22 -30.94 -23.84
N ASN A 636 11.14 -31.10 -25.16
CA ASN A 636 12.14 -30.68 -26.14
C ASN A 636 11.81 -29.29 -26.73
N ASP A 637 12.77 -28.67 -27.41
CA ASP A 637 12.63 -27.30 -27.91
C ASP A 637 11.61 -27.19 -29.05
N GLU A 638 11.41 -28.26 -29.84
CA GLU A 638 10.38 -28.29 -30.88
C GLU A 638 8.97 -28.19 -30.28
N ASN A 639 8.68 -28.99 -29.26
CA ASN A 639 7.39 -28.97 -28.56
C ASN A 639 7.14 -27.64 -27.86
N LYS A 640 8.17 -27.03 -27.24
CA LYS A 640 8.07 -25.68 -26.65
C LYS A 640 7.76 -24.62 -27.71
N ASN A 641 8.42 -24.68 -28.87
CA ASN A 641 8.17 -23.75 -29.97
C ASN A 641 6.77 -23.92 -30.57
N LEU A 642 6.27 -25.15 -30.71
CA LEU A 642 4.91 -25.41 -31.17
C LEU A 642 3.87 -24.91 -30.17
N GLN A 643 4.07 -25.19 -28.88
CA GLN A 643 3.22 -24.69 -27.80
C GLN A 643 3.13 -23.15 -27.84
N GLN A 644 4.27 -22.47 -27.90
CA GLN A 644 4.33 -21.01 -27.96
C GLN A 644 3.69 -20.45 -29.24
N GLY A 645 3.94 -21.08 -30.40
CA GLY A 645 3.31 -20.66 -31.65
C GLY A 645 1.79 -20.81 -31.65
N LEU A 646 1.26 -21.85 -31.00
CA LEU A 646 -0.19 -22.00 -30.80
C LEU A 646 -0.74 -20.93 -29.85
N PHE A 647 -0.02 -20.56 -28.80
CA PHE A 647 -0.40 -19.42 -27.96
C PHE A 647 -0.47 -18.12 -28.76
N ASP A 648 0.50 -17.90 -29.66
CA ASP A 648 0.55 -16.72 -30.52
C ASP A 648 -0.61 -16.68 -31.53
N LEU A 649 -1.00 -17.83 -32.10
CA LEU A 649 -2.18 -17.95 -32.94
C LEU A 649 -3.47 -17.64 -32.17
N ILE A 650 -3.64 -18.20 -30.97
CA ILE A 650 -4.80 -17.94 -30.10
C ILE A 650 -4.89 -16.44 -29.78
N ALA A 651 -3.76 -15.78 -29.52
CA ALA A 651 -3.70 -14.37 -29.18
C ALA A 651 -3.75 -13.42 -30.39
N ASN A 652 -3.85 -13.93 -31.62
CA ASN A 652 -3.89 -13.14 -32.85
C ASN A 652 -5.31 -12.58 -33.15
N ILE A 653 -5.82 -11.78 -32.23
CA ILE A 653 -7.13 -11.11 -32.27
C ILE A 653 -6.99 -9.59 -32.10
N ILE A 654 -8.10 -8.86 -32.21
CA ILE A 654 -8.13 -7.39 -32.02
C ILE A 654 -9.03 -7.01 -30.83
N LEU A 655 -10.15 -7.73 -30.63
CA LEU A 655 -11.14 -7.44 -29.61
C LEU A 655 -11.49 -8.69 -28.79
N PHE A 656 -11.84 -8.49 -27.53
CA PHE A 656 -12.53 -9.45 -26.67
C PHE A 656 -14.01 -9.08 -26.57
N GLU A 657 -14.90 -10.06 -26.59
CA GLU A 657 -16.31 -9.82 -26.27
C GLU A 657 -16.47 -9.64 -24.75
N HIS A 658 -17.29 -8.66 -24.34
CA HIS A 658 -17.67 -8.50 -22.95
C HIS A 658 -18.56 -9.67 -22.51
N PRO A 659 -18.22 -10.40 -21.43
CA PRO A 659 -19.02 -11.53 -20.97
C PRO A 659 -20.50 -11.18 -20.76
N GLY A 660 -21.40 -12.01 -21.29
CA GLY A 660 -22.85 -11.81 -21.16
C GLY A 660 -23.45 -10.72 -22.06
N SER A 661 -22.65 -10.06 -22.91
CA SER A 661 -23.16 -8.98 -23.78
C SER A 661 -23.87 -9.45 -25.05
N ALA A 662 -23.85 -10.74 -25.37
CA ALA A 662 -24.41 -11.31 -26.59
C ALA A 662 -23.92 -10.59 -27.87
N GLY A 663 -22.61 -10.35 -27.95
CA GLY A 663 -21.96 -9.70 -29.08
C GLY A 663 -22.26 -8.20 -29.22
N GLN A 664 -22.74 -7.52 -28.18
CA GLN A 664 -23.04 -6.09 -28.24
C GLN A 664 -21.93 -5.20 -27.69
N GLN A 665 -21.02 -5.74 -26.86
CA GLN A 665 -20.01 -4.95 -26.16
C GLN A 665 -18.64 -5.62 -26.25
N PHE A 666 -17.59 -4.81 -26.42
CA PHE A 666 -16.24 -5.28 -26.71
C PHE A 666 -15.15 -4.52 -25.94
N HIS A 667 -14.06 -5.21 -25.67
CA HIS A 667 -12.82 -4.68 -25.09
C HIS A 667 -11.69 -4.81 -26.10
N PHE A 668 -10.80 -3.83 -26.16
CA PHE A 668 -9.63 -3.93 -27.04
C PHE A 668 -8.54 -4.84 -26.44
N ARG A 669 -7.93 -5.66 -27.30
CA ARG A 669 -6.65 -6.29 -27.00
C ARG A 669 -5.60 -5.19 -26.88
N ILE A 670 -4.94 -5.12 -25.73
CA ILE A 670 -3.86 -4.15 -25.55
C ILE A 670 -2.72 -4.40 -26.55
N SER A 671 -2.07 -3.33 -27.01
CA SER A 671 -1.06 -3.41 -28.08
C SER A 671 -1.60 -4.10 -29.34
N MET A 672 -2.86 -3.82 -29.71
CA MET A 672 -3.50 -4.43 -30.90
C MET A 672 -2.65 -4.26 -32.15
N GLU A 673 -1.91 -3.15 -32.27
CA GLU A 673 -1.10 -2.82 -33.45
C GLU A 673 0.09 -3.77 -33.64
N ARG A 674 0.53 -4.43 -32.56
CA ARG A 674 1.57 -5.46 -32.61
C ARG A 674 1.03 -6.80 -33.12
N SER A 675 -0.29 -6.98 -33.23
CA SER A 675 -0.87 -8.23 -33.75
C SER A 675 -0.83 -8.28 -35.27
N ILE A 676 -0.57 -9.47 -35.82
CA ILE A 676 -0.65 -9.69 -37.28
C ILE A 676 -2.08 -9.47 -37.76
N SER A 677 -3.06 -9.87 -36.94
CA SER A 677 -4.48 -9.63 -37.19
C SER A 677 -4.77 -8.15 -37.45
N PHE A 678 -4.18 -7.20 -36.71
CA PHE A 678 -4.35 -5.77 -37.01
C PHE A 678 -3.60 -5.35 -38.27
N ARG A 679 -2.33 -5.78 -38.44
CA ARG A 679 -1.49 -5.40 -39.59
C ARG A 679 -2.06 -5.84 -40.95
N HIS A 680 -2.88 -6.90 -40.97
CA HIS A 680 -3.57 -7.40 -42.17
C HIS A 680 -4.90 -6.68 -42.47
N LEU A 681 -5.24 -5.59 -41.76
CA LEU A 681 -6.36 -4.72 -42.09
C LEU A 681 -5.94 -3.62 -43.08
N ASP A 682 -6.90 -3.07 -43.83
CA ASP A 682 -6.65 -1.88 -44.64
C ASP A 682 -6.25 -0.66 -43.77
N SER A 683 -5.38 0.19 -44.31
CA SER A 683 -4.82 1.36 -43.63
C SER A 683 -5.88 2.33 -43.08
N VAL A 684 -7.03 2.48 -43.75
CA VAL A 684 -8.13 3.34 -43.29
C VAL A 684 -8.78 2.75 -42.04
N ILE A 685 -9.06 1.45 -42.05
CA ILE A 685 -9.64 0.74 -40.91
C ILE A 685 -8.66 0.72 -39.73
N GLN A 686 -7.35 0.55 -39.99
CA GLN A 686 -6.32 0.63 -38.96
C GLN A 686 -6.35 1.98 -38.24
N ALA A 687 -6.42 3.09 -38.99
CA ALA A 687 -6.50 4.44 -38.41
C ALA A 687 -7.77 4.64 -37.57
N GLN A 688 -8.94 4.22 -38.08
CA GLN A 688 -10.21 4.34 -37.35
C GLN A 688 -10.23 3.50 -36.06
N LEU A 689 -9.71 2.27 -36.11
CA LEU A 689 -9.59 1.43 -34.92
C LEU A 689 -8.61 2.04 -33.91
N ARG A 690 -7.50 2.64 -34.36
CA ARG A 690 -6.52 3.33 -33.50
C ARG A 690 -7.18 4.47 -32.73
N ASP A 691 -8.00 5.29 -33.39
CA ASP A 691 -8.70 6.40 -32.73
C ASP A 691 -9.66 5.89 -31.63
N LEU A 692 -10.42 4.83 -31.93
CA LEU A 692 -11.32 4.20 -30.96
C LEU A 692 -10.56 3.49 -29.82
N TYR A 693 -9.41 2.90 -30.11
CA TYR A 693 -8.50 2.32 -29.12
C TYR A 693 -7.94 3.37 -28.17
N ILE A 694 -7.50 4.52 -28.70
CA ILE A 694 -6.99 5.64 -27.90
C ILE A 694 -8.10 6.17 -26.98
N ASN A 695 -9.32 6.33 -27.51
CA ASN A 695 -10.48 6.69 -26.70
C ASN A 695 -10.73 5.65 -25.59
N TYR A 696 -10.69 4.35 -25.92
CA TYR A 696 -10.97 3.25 -25.00
C TYR A 696 -9.99 3.17 -23.83
N PHE A 697 -8.67 3.32 -24.04
CA PHE A 697 -7.68 3.19 -22.97
C PHE A 697 -7.39 4.50 -22.23
N TYR A 698 -7.39 5.64 -22.93
CA TYR A 698 -6.79 6.88 -22.41
C TYR A 698 -7.77 8.05 -22.22
N ARG A 699 -9.05 7.91 -22.62
CA ARG A 699 -10.04 9.00 -22.48
C ARG A 699 -11.28 8.56 -21.72
N ARG A 700 -11.99 7.53 -22.19
CA ARG A 700 -13.34 7.21 -21.69
C ARG A 700 -13.37 6.65 -20.27
N GLN A 701 -12.25 6.09 -19.81
CA GLN A 701 -12.20 5.35 -18.55
C GLN A 701 -11.82 6.21 -17.34
N ASP A 702 -11.22 7.38 -17.55
CA ASP A 702 -10.48 8.09 -16.51
C ASP A 702 -11.40 8.52 -15.34
N ASN A 703 -12.52 9.18 -15.66
CA ASN A 703 -13.55 9.54 -14.66
C ASN A 703 -14.23 8.31 -14.02
N PHE A 704 -14.41 7.24 -14.79
CA PHE A 704 -15.02 6.01 -14.28
C PHE A 704 -14.12 5.35 -13.23
N TRP A 705 -12.83 5.18 -13.54
CA TRP A 705 -11.84 4.64 -12.60
C TRP A 705 -11.59 5.55 -11.41
N LYS A 706 -11.65 6.87 -11.59
CA LYS A 706 -11.60 7.86 -10.50
C LYS A 706 -12.70 7.57 -9.46
N ASN A 707 -13.93 7.44 -9.92
CA ASN A 707 -15.09 7.19 -9.05
C ASN A 707 -15.01 5.79 -8.40
N GLU A 708 -14.56 4.80 -9.16
CA GLU A 708 -14.34 3.45 -8.64
C GLU A 708 -13.28 3.40 -7.54
N ALA A 709 -12.19 4.14 -7.66
CA ALA A 709 -11.15 4.21 -6.64
C ALA A 709 -11.64 4.94 -5.39
N LEU A 710 -12.33 6.08 -5.53
CA LEU A 710 -12.84 6.84 -4.40
C LEU A 710 -13.83 6.04 -3.54
N LYS A 711 -14.69 5.21 -4.14
CA LYS A 711 -15.60 4.31 -3.43
C LYS A 711 -14.87 3.33 -2.51
N LYS A 712 -13.67 2.88 -2.90
CA LYS A 712 -12.91 1.84 -2.19
C LYS A 712 -11.86 2.45 -1.27
N LEU A 713 -11.01 3.34 -1.77
CA LEU A 713 -9.87 3.90 -1.04
C LEU A 713 -10.30 4.87 0.07
N SER A 714 -11.39 5.61 -0.08
CA SER A 714 -11.83 6.58 0.94
C SER A 714 -12.20 5.92 2.28
N PRO A 715 -13.11 4.91 2.33
CA PRO A 715 -13.42 4.22 3.59
C PRO A 715 -12.21 3.45 4.14
N LEU A 716 -11.38 2.88 3.26
CA LEU A 716 -10.17 2.15 3.66
C LEU A 716 -9.10 3.06 4.27
N LYS A 717 -8.88 4.26 3.70
CA LYS A 717 -7.97 5.25 4.28
C LYS A 717 -8.42 5.68 5.67
N ARG A 718 -9.74 5.81 5.90
CA ARG A 718 -10.36 6.17 7.19
C ARG A 718 -10.23 5.09 8.25
N SER A 719 -10.05 3.83 7.84
CA SER A 719 -10.06 2.70 8.76
C SER A 719 -8.69 2.41 9.39
N THR A 720 -7.67 3.22 9.06
CA THR A 720 -6.31 3.07 9.60
C THR A 720 -5.61 4.42 9.83
N ASN A 721 -4.86 4.49 10.92
CA ASN A 721 -3.94 5.58 11.25
C ASN A 721 -2.49 5.31 10.86
N MET A 722 -2.20 4.17 10.22
CA MET A 722 -0.90 3.94 9.58
C MET A 722 -0.70 4.87 8.38
N LEU A 723 0.56 5.15 8.06
CA LEU A 723 0.91 5.90 6.84
C LEU A 723 0.79 5.00 5.60
N VAL A 724 -0.05 5.41 4.65
CA VAL A 724 -0.33 4.63 3.43
C VAL A 724 0.58 5.09 2.29
N CYS A 725 1.33 4.16 1.73
CA CYS A 725 2.13 4.35 0.51
C CYS A 725 1.54 3.47 -0.60
N GLY A 726 1.19 4.05 -1.74
CA GLY A 726 0.74 3.28 -2.90
C GLY A 726 1.89 3.01 -3.84
N GLU A 727 2.03 1.77 -4.32
CA GLU A 727 2.83 1.52 -5.50
C GLU A 727 1.98 1.75 -6.75
N ASP A 728 2.27 2.86 -7.42
CA ASP A 728 1.57 3.39 -8.58
C ASP A 728 2.45 3.36 -9.83
N LEU A 729 2.99 2.18 -10.18
CA LEU A 729 3.82 1.97 -11.37
C LEU A 729 3.05 1.32 -12.52
N GLY A 730 3.68 1.28 -13.70
CA GLY A 730 3.14 0.65 -14.90
C GLY A 730 2.28 1.60 -15.73
N MET A 731 1.20 1.09 -16.33
CA MET A 731 0.27 1.91 -17.10
C MET A 731 -0.70 2.66 -16.17
N VAL A 732 -0.25 3.80 -15.65
CA VAL A 732 -0.96 4.63 -14.68
C VAL A 732 -1.99 5.54 -15.36
N PRO A 733 -3.30 5.43 -15.07
CA PRO A 733 -4.31 6.39 -15.53
C PRO A 733 -4.06 7.82 -15.03
N HIS A 734 -4.51 8.82 -15.78
CA HIS A 734 -4.32 10.24 -15.43
C HIS A 734 -4.97 10.63 -14.10
N CYS A 735 -6.06 9.97 -13.71
CA CYS A 735 -6.72 10.21 -12.43
C CYS A 735 -5.97 9.70 -11.19
N VAL A 736 -4.99 8.79 -11.32
CA VAL A 736 -4.33 8.16 -10.17
C VAL A 736 -3.55 9.16 -9.31
N PRO A 737 -2.63 10.00 -9.88
CA PRO A 737 -1.90 10.98 -9.07
C PRO A 737 -2.82 11.97 -8.36
N GLU A 738 -3.93 12.38 -9.01
CA GLU A 738 -4.93 13.27 -8.41
C GLU A 738 -5.57 12.62 -7.18
N ILE A 739 -6.04 11.37 -7.30
CA ILE A 739 -6.72 10.66 -6.21
C ILE A 739 -5.76 10.34 -5.07
N MET A 740 -4.53 9.91 -5.36
CA MET A 740 -3.53 9.66 -4.31
C MET A 740 -3.22 10.93 -3.54
N LYS A 741 -3.01 12.06 -4.25
CA LYS A 741 -2.85 13.37 -3.61
C LYS A 741 -4.08 13.77 -2.80
N GLN A 742 -5.28 13.61 -3.35
CA GLN A 742 -6.54 13.94 -2.67
C GLN A 742 -6.72 13.16 -1.37
N LEU A 743 -6.29 11.90 -1.32
CA LEU A 743 -6.40 11.00 -0.17
C LEU A 743 -5.17 11.01 0.75
N GLY A 744 -4.14 11.81 0.45
CA GLY A 744 -2.91 11.86 1.24
C GLY A 744 -2.13 10.55 1.24
N ILE A 745 -2.24 9.77 0.16
CA ILE A 745 -1.50 8.53 -0.06
C ILE A 745 -0.17 8.89 -0.70
N LEU A 746 0.93 8.39 -0.14
CA LEU A 746 2.26 8.65 -0.68
C LEU A 746 2.43 7.89 -1.99
N SER A 747 2.89 8.59 -3.01
CA SER A 747 3.22 8.04 -4.31
C SER A 747 4.62 7.41 -4.33
N LEU A 748 4.88 6.42 -5.17
CA LEU A 748 6.19 5.81 -5.34
C LEU A 748 6.87 6.40 -6.58
N GLU A 749 8.03 7.02 -6.39
CA GLU A 749 8.82 7.61 -7.48
C GLU A 749 10.10 6.80 -7.70
N ILE A 750 10.23 6.21 -8.90
CA ILE A 750 11.37 5.38 -9.29
C ILE A 750 12.12 6.03 -10.42
N GLN A 751 13.41 6.29 -10.21
CA GLN A 751 14.27 6.96 -11.19
C GLN A 751 14.27 6.30 -12.57
N ARG A 752 14.23 4.96 -12.62
CA ARG A 752 14.27 4.18 -13.88
C ARG A 752 12.88 3.87 -14.47
N MET A 753 11.82 4.34 -13.84
CA MET A 753 10.45 4.11 -14.29
C MET A 753 9.64 5.41 -14.17
N PRO A 754 9.97 6.44 -14.97
CA PRO A 754 9.26 7.71 -14.93
C PRO A 754 7.79 7.54 -15.31
N LYS A 755 6.93 8.30 -14.63
CA LYS A 755 5.49 8.37 -14.94
C LYS A 755 5.19 9.20 -16.19
N ASP A 756 6.08 10.14 -16.51
CA ASP A 756 6.01 10.94 -17.73
C ASP A 756 6.68 10.14 -18.87
N PRO A 757 5.93 9.70 -19.90
CA PRO A 757 6.50 8.93 -21.01
C PRO A 757 7.40 9.76 -21.92
N SER A 758 7.48 11.09 -21.74
CA SER A 758 8.37 11.96 -22.51
C SER A 758 9.81 12.01 -21.98
N VAL A 759 10.06 11.47 -20.78
CA VAL A 759 11.40 11.41 -20.18
C VAL A 759 11.85 9.96 -20.02
N THR A 760 13.16 9.73 -20.19
CA THR A 760 13.75 8.38 -20.02
C THR A 760 14.00 8.03 -18.56
N PHE A 761 14.39 9.03 -17.75
CA PHE A 761 14.68 8.86 -16.34
C PHE A 761 13.95 9.92 -15.52
N PHE A 762 13.34 9.50 -14.41
CA PHE A 762 12.78 10.42 -13.43
C PHE A 762 13.92 11.08 -12.64
N HIS A 763 13.87 12.40 -12.50
CA HIS A 763 14.87 13.15 -11.74
C HIS A 763 14.39 13.35 -10.29
N PRO A 764 15.11 12.88 -9.26
CA PRO A 764 14.65 12.95 -7.87
C PRO A 764 14.26 14.34 -7.35
N THR A 765 14.82 15.43 -7.91
CA THR A 765 14.46 16.80 -7.52
C THR A 765 13.04 17.21 -7.91
N SER A 766 12.40 16.54 -8.87
CA SER A 766 11.01 16.81 -9.26
C SER A 766 9.98 15.99 -8.47
N ALA A 767 10.42 15.24 -7.45
CA ALA A 767 9.51 14.43 -6.64
C ALA A 767 8.45 15.30 -5.93
N PRO A 768 7.17 14.88 -5.93
CA PRO A 768 6.19 15.47 -5.04
C PRO A 768 6.58 15.24 -3.57
N TYR A 769 6.27 16.18 -2.68
CA TYR A 769 6.59 16.01 -1.25
C TYR A 769 5.94 14.75 -0.64
N LEU A 770 4.66 14.49 -0.93
CA LEU A 770 3.95 13.27 -0.52
C LEU A 770 4.34 12.06 -1.38
N SER A 771 5.61 11.67 -1.31
CA SER A 771 6.13 10.52 -2.03
C SER A 771 7.23 9.78 -1.26
N VAL A 772 7.45 8.55 -1.69
CA VAL A 772 8.63 7.74 -1.43
C VAL A 772 9.45 7.74 -2.71
N VAL A 773 10.69 8.25 -2.67
CA VAL A 773 11.63 8.15 -3.79
C VAL A 773 12.58 6.98 -3.57
N THR A 774 12.87 6.22 -4.62
CA THR A 774 13.82 5.10 -4.58
C THR A 774 14.49 4.84 -5.93
N PRO A 775 15.76 4.40 -5.97
CA PRO A 775 16.41 4.02 -7.24
C PRO A 775 15.82 2.74 -7.83
N SER A 776 15.39 1.81 -6.98
CA SER A 776 15.00 0.46 -7.35
C SER A 776 14.12 -0.20 -6.28
N THR A 777 13.28 -1.15 -6.68
CA THR A 777 12.53 -2.03 -5.77
C THR A 777 13.05 -3.46 -5.85
N HIS A 778 12.53 -4.34 -5.00
CA HIS A 778 12.88 -5.77 -4.98
C HIS A 778 12.63 -6.50 -6.32
N ASP A 779 11.75 -5.95 -7.18
CA ASP A 779 11.44 -6.46 -8.52
C ASP A 779 12.44 -6.04 -9.59
N MET A 780 13.33 -5.09 -9.27
CA MET A 780 14.28 -4.52 -10.20
C MET A 780 15.70 -5.00 -9.87
N SER A 781 16.61 -4.88 -10.84
CA SER A 781 18.05 -4.94 -10.58
C SER A 781 18.47 -3.84 -9.58
N THR A 782 19.52 -4.09 -8.80
CA THR A 782 20.18 -3.06 -7.98
C THR A 782 20.79 -1.98 -8.87
N ILE A 783 21.22 -0.85 -8.31
CA ILE A 783 21.91 0.21 -9.07
C ILE A 783 23.12 -0.38 -9.82
N ARG A 784 23.91 -1.23 -9.14
CA ARG A 784 25.06 -1.90 -9.75
C ARG A 784 24.66 -2.89 -10.85
N GLY A 785 23.66 -3.73 -10.58
CA GLY A 785 23.18 -4.71 -11.56
C GLY A 785 22.64 -4.03 -12.82
N TRP A 786 21.91 -2.93 -12.65
CA TRP A 786 21.37 -2.13 -13.76
C TRP A 786 22.45 -1.46 -14.60
N TRP A 787 23.54 -1.01 -13.97
CA TRP A 787 24.66 -0.37 -14.66
C TRP A 787 25.30 -1.26 -15.73
N GLU A 788 25.10 -2.57 -15.63
CA GLU A 788 25.68 -3.56 -16.55
C GLU A 788 24.63 -4.12 -17.54
N GLU A 789 23.38 -3.64 -17.51
CA GLU A 789 22.28 -4.15 -18.36
C GLU A 789 22.27 -3.57 -19.78
N ASP A 790 22.33 -2.24 -19.93
CA ASP A 790 22.23 -1.55 -21.22
C ASP A 790 23.23 -0.41 -21.32
N ARG A 791 24.21 -0.54 -22.22
CA ARG A 791 25.31 0.40 -22.33
C ARG A 791 24.89 1.79 -22.83
N ASP A 792 23.92 1.86 -23.73
CA ASP A 792 23.45 3.13 -24.30
C ASP A 792 22.62 3.90 -23.27
N ALA A 793 21.75 3.19 -22.54
CA ALA A 793 20.98 3.76 -21.44
C ALA A 793 21.89 4.32 -20.34
N ILE A 794 22.95 3.60 -20.00
CA ILE A 794 23.91 4.01 -18.96
C ILE A 794 24.78 5.19 -19.39
N GLN A 795 25.25 5.21 -20.63
CA GLN A 795 25.96 6.37 -21.17
C GLN A 795 25.09 7.63 -21.10
N ASN A 796 23.82 7.51 -21.52
CA ASN A 796 22.87 8.60 -21.45
C ASN A 796 22.64 9.05 -20.00
N PHE A 797 22.42 8.12 -19.07
CA PHE A 797 22.21 8.44 -17.64
C PHE A 797 23.43 9.15 -17.04
N TYR A 798 24.64 8.65 -17.30
CA TYR A 798 25.89 9.22 -16.79
C TYR A 798 26.07 10.68 -17.22
N ASN A 799 25.79 11.01 -18.49
CA ASN A 799 25.96 12.37 -18.98
C ASN A 799 24.79 13.30 -18.61
N THR A 800 23.55 12.80 -18.68
CA THR A 800 22.36 13.66 -18.57
C THR A 800 21.79 13.74 -17.15
N VAL A 801 21.85 12.66 -16.38
CA VAL A 801 21.29 12.59 -15.03
C VAL A 801 22.35 12.85 -13.97
N LEU A 802 23.54 12.25 -14.11
CA LEU A 802 24.66 12.49 -13.19
C LEU A 802 25.52 13.71 -13.57
N GLY A 803 25.32 14.27 -14.77
CA GLY A 803 26.05 15.45 -15.24
C GLY A 803 27.54 15.22 -15.45
N GLN A 804 27.97 13.96 -15.64
CA GLN A 804 29.38 13.62 -15.82
C GLN A 804 29.81 13.71 -17.28
N TRP A 805 31.10 13.93 -17.52
CA TRP A 805 31.65 14.10 -18.87
C TRP A 805 32.37 12.82 -19.34
N GLY A 806 32.37 12.58 -20.64
CA GLY A 806 33.05 11.43 -21.26
C GLY A 806 32.27 10.13 -21.15
N ASP A 807 32.97 9.02 -21.34
CA ASP A 807 32.40 7.68 -21.34
C ASP A 807 32.07 7.23 -19.91
N ALA A 808 30.89 6.65 -19.73
CA ALA A 808 30.48 6.05 -18.47
C ALA A 808 31.45 4.92 -18.08
N PRO A 809 31.84 4.73 -16.81
CA PRO A 809 32.59 3.54 -16.40
C PRO A 809 31.88 2.23 -16.80
N ILE A 810 32.64 1.15 -17.06
CA ILE A 810 32.07 -0.14 -17.49
C ILE A 810 31.23 -0.76 -16.38
N SER A 811 31.73 -0.69 -15.14
CA SER A 811 31.04 -1.15 -13.95
C SER A 811 30.65 0.03 -13.06
N CYS A 812 29.67 -0.18 -12.19
CA CYS A 812 29.26 0.83 -11.23
C CYS A 812 30.29 0.94 -10.09
N GLU A 813 31.18 1.92 -10.19
CA GLU A 813 32.16 2.23 -9.16
C GLU A 813 31.47 2.79 -7.89
N PRO A 814 32.06 2.62 -6.69
CA PRO A 814 31.41 3.01 -5.44
C PRO A 814 30.93 4.47 -5.42
N TRP A 815 31.72 5.40 -5.99
CA TRP A 815 31.36 6.81 -6.05
C TRP A 815 30.15 7.10 -6.95
N ILE A 816 29.94 6.33 -8.03
CA ILE A 816 28.77 6.46 -8.91
C ILE A 816 27.52 6.09 -8.13
N ASN A 817 27.60 4.96 -7.43
CA ASN A 817 26.52 4.48 -6.59
C ASN A 817 26.20 5.50 -5.47
N THR A 818 27.22 6.02 -4.78
CA THR A 818 27.08 7.10 -3.79
C THR A 818 26.46 8.37 -4.40
N ALA A 819 26.81 8.75 -5.63
CA ALA A 819 26.22 9.91 -6.29
C ALA A 819 24.70 9.73 -6.53
N ILE A 820 24.28 8.53 -6.96
CA ILE A 820 22.86 8.20 -7.15
C ILE A 820 22.11 8.21 -5.81
N ILE A 821 22.67 7.61 -4.75
CA ILE A 821 22.11 7.65 -3.40
C ILE A 821 21.93 9.10 -2.92
N ASN A 822 22.93 9.94 -3.10
CA ASN A 822 22.89 11.35 -2.71
C ASN A 822 21.84 12.16 -3.49
N GLN A 823 21.64 11.87 -4.78
CA GLN A 823 20.58 12.51 -5.57
C GLN A 823 19.19 12.23 -4.98
N HIS A 824 18.96 11.00 -4.51
CA HIS A 824 17.70 10.60 -3.88
C HIS A 824 17.55 11.21 -2.48
N LEU A 825 18.59 11.17 -1.65
CA LEU A 825 18.62 11.84 -0.35
C LEU A 825 18.35 13.35 -0.48
N GLY A 826 18.88 13.99 -1.52
CA GLY A 826 18.67 15.41 -1.82
C GLY A 826 17.28 15.77 -2.36
N SER A 827 16.41 14.80 -2.65
CA SER A 827 15.06 15.05 -3.17
C SER A 827 14.16 15.78 -2.15
N PRO A 828 13.10 16.47 -2.61
CA PRO A 828 12.06 17.01 -1.74
C PRO A 828 11.09 15.93 -1.19
N ALA A 829 11.20 14.67 -1.61
CA ALA A 829 10.29 13.60 -1.16
C ALA A 829 10.33 13.43 0.37
N MET A 830 9.17 13.20 0.99
CA MET A 830 9.04 12.90 2.42
C MET A 830 9.93 11.74 2.84
N TRP A 831 10.02 10.70 2.01
CA TRP A 831 10.85 9.52 2.26
C TRP A 831 11.80 9.22 1.10
N SER A 832 13.05 8.90 1.41
CA SER A 832 13.97 8.23 0.50
C SER A 832 14.24 6.83 1.05
N ILE A 833 13.91 5.79 0.30
CA ILE A 833 14.08 4.40 0.74
C ILE A 833 15.00 3.67 -0.22
N PHE A 834 15.97 2.93 0.31
CA PHE A 834 16.99 2.25 -0.48
C PHE A 834 16.99 0.76 -0.19
N GLN A 835 17.22 -0.08 -1.20
CA GLN A 835 17.56 -1.47 -0.93
C GLN A 835 18.88 -1.53 -0.14
N LEU A 836 19.02 -2.49 0.78
CA LEU A 836 20.28 -2.63 1.52
C LEU A 836 21.47 -2.80 0.57
N GLN A 837 21.28 -3.53 -0.53
CA GLN A 837 22.30 -3.78 -1.55
C GLN A 837 22.78 -2.48 -2.21
N ASP A 838 21.87 -1.55 -2.48
CA ASP A 838 22.21 -0.23 -3.03
C ASP A 838 23.02 0.59 -2.01
N LEU A 839 22.76 0.48 -0.71
CA LEU A 839 23.58 1.15 0.32
C LEU A 839 24.97 0.50 0.43
N LEU A 840 25.07 -0.84 0.43
CA LEU A 840 26.35 -1.54 0.46
C LEU A 840 27.19 -1.26 -0.79
N GLY A 841 26.55 -1.00 -1.94
CA GLY A 841 27.22 -0.63 -3.19
C GLY A 841 28.08 0.64 -3.12
N MET A 842 27.90 1.49 -2.09
CA MET A 842 28.73 2.67 -1.83
C MET A 842 30.14 2.33 -1.35
N SER A 843 30.40 1.08 -0.93
CA SER A 843 31.69 0.63 -0.43
C SER A 843 32.23 -0.52 -1.29
N GLU A 844 33.48 -0.38 -1.75
CA GLU A 844 34.18 -1.44 -2.47
C GLU A 844 34.33 -2.71 -1.62
N ASP A 845 34.58 -2.55 -0.32
CA ASP A 845 34.89 -3.65 0.59
C ASP A 845 33.66 -4.42 1.07
N LEU A 846 32.48 -3.79 1.03
CA LEU A 846 31.24 -4.37 1.60
C LEU A 846 30.28 -4.92 0.55
N ARG A 847 30.36 -4.48 -0.70
CA ARG A 847 29.50 -4.98 -1.78
C ARG A 847 29.87 -6.41 -2.21
N ARG A 848 29.01 -7.06 -2.99
CA ARG A 848 29.37 -8.36 -3.60
C ARG A 848 30.27 -8.16 -4.81
N ASP A 849 31.10 -9.13 -5.13
CA ASP A 849 31.91 -9.11 -6.36
C ASP A 849 31.00 -9.05 -7.60
N ASN A 850 30.03 -9.98 -7.68
CA ASN A 850 29.07 -10.06 -8.78
C ASN A 850 27.77 -9.31 -8.43
N PRO A 851 27.43 -8.21 -9.13
CA PRO A 851 26.22 -7.43 -8.84
C PRO A 851 24.92 -8.20 -9.17
N HIS A 852 24.95 -9.19 -10.05
CA HIS A 852 23.75 -9.99 -10.36
C HIS A 852 23.31 -10.90 -9.20
N GLU A 853 24.20 -11.20 -8.25
CA GLU A 853 23.86 -11.94 -7.03
C GLU A 853 23.12 -11.10 -5.99
N GLU A 854 23.05 -9.78 -6.19
CA GLU A 854 22.37 -8.85 -5.27
C GLU A 854 20.86 -8.77 -5.53
N ARG A 855 20.39 -9.27 -6.69
CA ARG A 855 19.00 -9.15 -7.12
C ARG A 855 18.08 -10.07 -6.31
N ILE A 856 16.99 -9.52 -5.80
CA ILE A 856 16.00 -10.28 -5.01
C ILE A 856 15.06 -11.06 -5.92
N ASN A 857 14.45 -10.39 -6.90
CA ASN A 857 13.44 -10.98 -7.79
C ASN A 857 13.67 -10.64 -9.27
N VAL A 858 13.23 -11.55 -10.13
CA VAL A 858 13.09 -11.33 -11.58
C VAL A 858 11.61 -11.52 -11.94
N PRO A 859 10.83 -10.43 -12.09
CA PRO A 859 9.37 -10.50 -12.31
C PRO A 859 8.94 -11.30 -13.53
N ALA A 860 9.78 -11.33 -14.58
CA ALA A 860 9.53 -12.12 -15.78
C ALA A 860 9.53 -13.64 -15.52
N ASN A 861 10.11 -14.10 -14.41
CA ASN A 861 10.11 -15.49 -13.99
C ASN A 861 9.03 -15.73 -12.91
N VAL A 862 7.84 -16.15 -13.34
CA VAL A 862 6.71 -16.47 -12.43
C VAL A 862 6.97 -17.62 -11.45
N LYS A 863 8.07 -18.38 -11.64
CA LYS A 863 8.54 -19.43 -10.73
C LYS A 863 9.90 -19.09 -10.12
N HIS A 864 10.17 -17.80 -9.90
CA HIS A 864 11.41 -17.35 -9.28
C HIS A 864 11.52 -17.86 -7.84
N TYR A 865 12.71 -18.32 -7.45
CA TYR A 865 12.98 -18.76 -6.08
C TYR A 865 13.52 -17.57 -5.27
N TRP A 866 12.75 -17.12 -4.28
CA TRP A 866 13.07 -15.99 -3.41
C TRP A 866 14.05 -16.40 -2.30
N LYS A 867 15.33 -16.43 -2.66
CA LYS A 867 16.41 -16.99 -1.81
C LYS A 867 17.58 -16.04 -1.54
N TYR A 868 17.48 -14.79 -1.98
CA TYR A 868 18.52 -13.78 -1.72
C TYR A 868 18.79 -13.68 -0.21
N ARG A 869 20.07 -13.64 0.14
CA ARG A 869 20.53 -13.53 1.52
C ARG A 869 21.71 -12.58 1.60
N MET A 870 21.76 -11.78 2.66
CA MET A 870 22.93 -10.97 2.99
C MET A 870 24.18 -11.87 3.00
N HIS A 871 25.27 -11.43 2.39
CA HIS A 871 26.56 -12.16 2.39
C HIS A 871 27.34 -11.99 3.70
N MET A 872 26.95 -11.04 4.54
CA MET A 872 27.55 -10.79 5.85
C MET A 872 26.49 -10.72 6.98
N PRO A 873 26.84 -11.08 8.23
CA PRO A 873 25.94 -10.90 9.36
C PRO A 873 25.77 -9.42 9.75
N LEU A 874 24.60 -9.05 10.27
CA LEU A 874 24.31 -7.70 10.75
C LEU A 874 25.25 -7.25 11.87
N GLU A 875 25.71 -8.16 12.74
CA GLU A 875 26.67 -7.83 13.81
C GLU A 875 28.03 -7.40 13.26
N TRP A 876 28.38 -7.83 12.04
CA TRP A 876 29.55 -7.34 11.34
C TRP A 876 29.26 -5.96 10.74
N LEU A 877 28.16 -5.81 9.99
CA LEU A 877 27.78 -4.53 9.39
C LEU A 877 27.68 -3.39 10.42
N ILE A 878 27.14 -3.65 11.61
CA ILE A 878 27.09 -2.69 12.73
C ILE A 878 28.49 -2.23 13.17
N LYS A 879 29.51 -3.08 13.02
CA LYS A 879 30.90 -2.76 13.42
C LYS A 879 31.70 -1.99 12.37
N GLU A 880 31.22 -1.92 11.13
CA GLU A 880 31.88 -1.21 10.02
C GLU A 880 31.84 0.32 10.21
N LYS A 881 32.80 0.87 10.97
CA LYS A 881 32.75 2.27 11.41
C LYS A 881 32.79 3.27 10.25
N ALA A 882 33.74 3.12 9.33
CA ALA A 882 33.95 4.08 8.24
C ALA A 882 32.69 4.20 7.36
N PHE A 883 32.17 3.07 6.88
CA PHE A 883 30.95 3.02 6.08
C PHE A 883 29.73 3.59 6.82
N ASN A 884 29.54 3.20 8.09
CA ASN A 884 28.38 3.67 8.86
C ASN A 884 28.45 5.19 9.14
N GLU A 885 29.64 5.73 9.38
CA GLU A 885 29.85 7.17 9.55
C GLU A 885 29.64 7.93 8.23
N GLU A 886 30.13 7.41 7.11
CA GLU A 886 29.90 7.98 5.78
C GLU A 886 28.41 8.04 5.43
N LEU A 887 27.69 6.92 5.54
CA LEU A 887 26.26 6.87 5.27
C LEU A 887 25.47 7.83 6.19
N LYS A 888 25.83 7.87 7.48
CA LYS A 888 25.22 8.80 8.43
C LYS A 888 25.42 10.25 8.01
N ASN A 889 26.63 10.62 7.59
CA ASN A 889 26.94 11.97 7.14
C ASN A 889 26.12 12.34 5.88
N HIS A 890 25.94 11.42 4.93
CA HIS A 890 25.09 11.64 3.75
C HIS A 890 23.62 11.88 4.13
N VAL A 891 23.08 11.07 5.06
CA VAL A 891 21.71 11.22 5.57
C VAL A 891 21.55 12.58 6.26
N GLU A 892 22.41 12.90 7.24
CA GLU A 892 22.32 14.16 8.01
C GLU A 892 22.53 15.40 7.12
N ALA A 893 23.49 15.37 6.19
CA ALA A 893 23.76 16.48 5.28
C ALA A 893 22.58 16.77 4.32
N SER A 894 21.74 15.78 4.05
CA SER A 894 20.53 15.94 3.24
C SER A 894 19.32 16.47 4.02
N GLY A 895 19.45 16.63 5.34
CA GLY A 895 18.38 17.06 6.25
C GLY A 895 17.33 15.97 6.49
N ARG A 896 17.77 14.71 6.62
CA ARG A 896 16.93 13.52 6.85
C ARG A 896 17.22 12.83 8.18
#